data_AF-A0A947Y4K4-F1
#
_entry.id   AF-A0A947Y4K4-F1
#
_cell.length_a   1.000
_cell.length_b   1.000
_cell.length_c   1.000
_cell.angle_alpha   90.00
_cell.angle_beta   90.00
_cell.angle_gamma   90.00
#
_symmetry.space_group_name_H-M   'P 1'
#
loop_
_entity.id
_entity.type
_entity.pdbx_description
1 polymer ?
#
loop_
_entity_poly.entity_id
_entity_poly.type
_entity_poly.pdbx_seq_one_letter_code
_entity_poly.pdbx_strand_id
1 'polypeptide(L)'
;LPLFSLESQRPVADFDILGITLPYELCYTNILTILDLAQLPFRSADRSAAHPLVIGGGPCAFHPEPVADFFDAILLGDGEEAVLEIAEAVRAAKERGDDRPTVLERLGRIQGVYVPSFFEPRYDDGGKFLGMQTLSGNGVVRRRILADLEGATIEQPPLVPLTRIVHDRLGLEIARGCTRGCRFCQAGMIYRPVRERTPEKIFAMAEKGIAEGGFEELALLSLSTGDYSCLSELLVRLMNRFAKEHVSVSLPSLRVGTLTPAIMEQIKRVRKTGFTLAPEAGTDRLRRVINKGITEEDLMTTADAAYGLGWKLIKLYFMFGLPTETEEDVAAIPALAQKVLKAGKGGNCRVNVSAATFVPKPHTAFEREPQLSMEEGYARMDGIKKRLYGKNCTLKRHDPRMSYLEGVFSRGDRRLSRLLEEAWQRGARMDAWSEHFDLHRWQEAAVACGLELDGYLRRRDADEPLPWQHLGIGVRSDFFAEEYAKGLREEYTPDCRVHGCQQCGVCDLKILKPVVHRRKVEEVGPEAAACETPQPEASPAKQAVRPHFVYKLTYSRLGNARLLSHLELLQVFFRAFSRAKLSLNFSQGFNPTPKVSFSPALPLGTESLAEFVLVDLSEPLADLGGFVPAMNRQLPEGLVVTQAVLAGKEHAGTMVTTYHIRLQTLPAQAELDRVMAQEALPVVVLRKGQKRQLDLRPLLHGLRLTPEGQLEVSVFSAPGQPGGKPVEVASKLFGLPEEEARRARVLKVSSEPYFGSEH
;
A
#
# COMPACT_ATOMS: atom_id res chain seq x y z
N LEU A 1 5.94 -23.21 5.04
CA LEU A 1 4.67 -23.21 4.27
C LEU A 1 5.01 -22.72 2.88
N PRO A 2 4.69 -23.47 1.81
CA PRO A 2 4.87 -22.98 0.45
C PRO A 2 3.99 -21.75 0.21
N LEU A 3 4.39 -20.86 -0.70
CA LEU A 3 3.57 -19.72 -1.10
C LEU A 3 2.26 -20.21 -1.73
N PHE A 4 1.13 -19.59 -1.38
CA PHE A 4 -0.20 -20.00 -1.84
C PHE A 4 -1.10 -18.82 -2.24
N SER A 5 -2.12 -19.08 -3.07
CA SER A 5 -3.14 -18.10 -3.47
C SER A 5 -4.10 -17.76 -2.34
N LEU A 6 -4.60 -16.53 -2.29
CA LEU A 6 -5.51 -16.07 -1.23
C LEU A 6 -6.88 -16.78 -1.27
N GLU A 7 -7.37 -17.07 -2.47
CA GLU A 7 -8.75 -17.49 -2.74
C GLU A 7 -8.98 -18.98 -2.43
N SER A 8 -7.96 -19.81 -2.70
CA SER A 8 -8.08 -21.27 -2.63
C SER A 8 -7.00 -21.94 -1.78
N GLN A 9 -6.04 -21.17 -1.27
CA GLN A 9 -4.83 -21.69 -0.60
C GLN A 9 -4.05 -22.71 -1.45
N ARG A 10 -4.27 -22.70 -2.77
CA ARG A 10 -3.53 -23.52 -3.72
C ARG A 10 -2.06 -23.07 -3.77
N PRO A 11 -1.09 -23.99 -3.71
CA PRO A 11 0.32 -23.68 -3.90
C PRO A 11 0.56 -22.95 -5.23
N VAL A 12 1.43 -21.94 -5.23
CA VAL A 12 1.75 -21.14 -6.43
C VAL A 12 2.34 -21.99 -7.56
N ALA A 13 3.12 -23.03 -7.21
CA ALA A 13 3.70 -23.94 -8.20
C ALA A 13 2.67 -24.72 -9.03
N ASP A 14 1.42 -24.83 -8.55
CA ASP A 14 0.36 -25.59 -9.22
C ASP A 14 -0.44 -24.77 -10.23
N PHE A 15 -0.10 -23.49 -10.43
CA PHE A 15 -0.75 -22.61 -11.40
C PHE A 15 -0.09 -22.73 -12.77
N ASP A 16 -0.80 -22.28 -13.82
CA ASP A 16 -0.26 -22.21 -15.17
C ASP A 16 0.62 -20.98 -15.41
N ILE A 17 0.27 -19.88 -14.73
CA ILE A 17 0.92 -18.59 -14.87
C ILE A 17 1.05 -17.94 -13.49
N LEU A 18 2.26 -17.46 -13.20
CA LEU A 18 2.55 -16.59 -12.07
C LEU A 18 2.84 -15.17 -12.58
N GLY A 19 1.93 -14.23 -12.31
CA GLY A 19 2.14 -12.82 -12.62
C GLY A 19 2.81 -12.08 -11.47
N ILE A 20 3.91 -11.35 -11.74
CA ILE A 20 4.62 -10.52 -10.75
C ILE A 20 4.67 -9.07 -11.25
N THR A 21 4.14 -8.16 -10.45
CA THR A 21 4.30 -6.72 -10.70
C THR A 21 5.69 -6.25 -10.28
N LEU A 22 6.30 -5.41 -11.11
CA LEU A 22 7.60 -4.79 -10.95
C LEU A 22 7.41 -3.29 -10.64
N PRO A 23 7.03 -2.93 -9.39
CA PRO A 23 6.64 -1.57 -9.06
C PRO A 23 7.83 -0.61 -8.97
N TYR A 24 8.97 -1.10 -8.46
CA TYR A 24 10.12 -0.30 -8.04
C TYR A 24 11.37 -1.18 -7.93
N GLU A 25 12.55 -0.62 -8.19
CA GLU A 25 13.82 -1.35 -8.28
C GLU A 25 14.25 -1.96 -6.94
N LEU A 26 14.05 -1.26 -5.81
CA LEU A 26 14.40 -1.81 -4.49
C LEU A 26 13.44 -2.91 -4.00
N CYS A 27 12.47 -3.31 -4.84
CA CYS A 27 11.65 -4.49 -4.60
C CYS A 27 12.15 -5.74 -5.35
N TYR A 28 13.26 -5.66 -6.12
CA TYR A 28 13.71 -6.78 -6.94
C TYR A 28 14.09 -8.03 -6.14
N THR A 29 14.63 -7.91 -4.92
CA THR A 29 14.89 -9.07 -4.04
C THR A 29 13.61 -9.81 -3.63
N ASN A 30 12.46 -9.15 -3.69
CA ASN A 30 11.18 -9.80 -3.42
C ASN A 30 10.77 -10.76 -4.55
N ILE A 31 11.26 -10.57 -5.78
CA ILE A 31 11.03 -11.50 -6.90
C ILE A 31 11.61 -12.86 -6.55
N LEU A 32 12.90 -12.89 -6.16
CA LEU A 32 13.57 -14.12 -5.76
C LEU A 32 12.95 -14.74 -4.50
N THR A 33 12.48 -13.91 -3.56
CA THR A 33 11.78 -14.37 -2.37
C THR A 33 10.45 -15.06 -2.73
N ILE A 34 9.71 -14.53 -3.69
CA ILE A 34 8.48 -15.15 -4.20
C ILE A 34 8.78 -16.49 -4.86
N LEU A 35 9.81 -16.55 -5.72
CA LEU A 35 10.21 -17.78 -6.41
C LEU A 35 10.70 -18.86 -5.44
N ASP A 36 11.51 -18.50 -4.45
CA ASP A 36 12.01 -19.40 -3.40
C ASP A 36 10.86 -19.98 -2.57
N LEU A 37 9.94 -19.13 -2.09
CA LEU A 37 8.77 -19.59 -1.33
C LEU A 37 7.81 -20.44 -2.16
N ALA A 38 7.76 -20.20 -3.47
CA ALA A 38 7.00 -21.01 -4.43
C ALA A 38 7.75 -22.28 -4.86
N GLN A 39 9.00 -22.47 -4.44
CA GLN A 39 9.87 -23.59 -4.83
C GLN A 39 10.10 -23.66 -6.34
N LEU A 40 10.22 -22.51 -7.00
CA LEU A 40 10.48 -22.39 -8.43
C LEU A 40 11.96 -22.05 -8.69
N PRO A 41 12.57 -22.61 -9.76
CA PRO A 41 13.88 -22.15 -10.22
C PRO A 41 13.89 -20.65 -10.48
N PHE A 42 14.96 -19.98 -10.03
CA PHE A 42 15.10 -18.54 -10.19
C PHE A 42 15.17 -18.15 -11.65
N ARG A 43 16.01 -18.81 -12.43
CA ARG A 43 16.21 -18.48 -13.84
C ARG A 43 15.15 -19.15 -14.70
N SER A 44 14.66 -18.40 -15.68
CA SER A 44 13.72 -18.87 -16.69
C SER A 44 14.25 -20.08 -17.46
N ALA A 45 15.55 -20.09 -17.76
CA ALA A 45 16.23 -21.19 -18.46
C ALA A 45 16.21 -22.53 -17.70
N ASP A 46 16.10 -22.49 -16.38
CA ASP A 46 16.10 -23.69 -15.52
C ASP A 46 14.67 -24.26 -15.32
N ARG A 47 13.64 -23.64 -15.91
CA ARG A 47 12.24 -24.05 -15.77
C ARG A 47 11.83 -25.00 -16.89
N SER A 48 11.39 -26.20 -16.50
CA SER A 48 10.74 -27.16 -17.40
C SER A 48 9.24 -26.87 -17.60
N ALA A 49 8.58 -27.68 -18.43
CA ALA A 49 7.13 -27.65 -18.65
C ALA A 49 6.28 -27.96 -17.40
N ALA A 50 6.89 -28.48 -16.32
CA ALA A 50 6.21 -28.73 -15.06
C ALA A 50 6.01 -27.46 -14.21
N HIS A 51 6.70 -26.37 -14.53
CA HIS A 51 6.60 -25.11 -13.79
C HIS A 51 5.70 -24.09 -14.49
N PRO A 52 5.01 -23.22 -13.73
CA PRO A 52 4.27 -22.08 -14.29
C PRO A 52 5.15 -21.20 -15.19
N LEU A 53 4.51 -20.50 -16.12
CA LEU A 53 5.13 -19.35 -16.77
C LEU A 53 5.20 -18.19 -15.78
N VAL A 54 6.38 -17.62 -15.57
CA VAL A 54 6.56 -16.44 -14.72
C VAL A 54 6.55 -15.20 -15.61
N ILE A 55 5.52 -14.37 -15.44
CA ILE A 55 5.28 -13.18 -16.27
C ILE A 55 5.42 -11.92 -15.43
N GLY A 56 6.27 -11.00 -15.88
CA GLY A 56 6.47 -9.68 -15.27
C GLY A 56 5.53 -8.61 -15.83
N GLY A 57 5.32 -7.52 -15.09
CA GLY A 57 4.61 -6.34 -15.60
C GLY A 57 4.77 -5.13 -14.69
N GLY A 58 4.17 -3.99 -15.04
CA GLY A 58 4.22 -2.76 -14.22
C GLY A 58 5.33 -1.78 -14.61
N PRO A 59 5.57 -0.72 -13.82
CA PRO A 59 6.45 0.39 -14.20
C PRO A 59 7.89 0.00 -14.56
N CYS A 60 8.50 -0.95 -13.85
CA CYS A 60 9.87 -1.38 -14.16
C CYS A 60 9.96 -2.35 -15.35
N ALA A 61 8.83 -2.76 -15.95
CA ALA A 61 8.84 -3.53 -17.20
C ALA A 61 9.43 -2.75 -18.38
N PHE A 62 9.58 -1.43 -18.26
CA PHE A 62 10.20 -0.57 -19.28
C PHE A 62 11.73 -0.54 -19.23
N HIS A 63 12.34 -1.13 -18.20
CA HIS A 63 13.79 -1.32 -18.07
C HIS A 63 14.11 -2.61 -17.27
N PRO A 64 13.60 -3.77 -17.71
CA PRO A 64 13.59 -5.00 -16.93
C PRO A 64 14.89 -5.79 -17.04
N GLU A 65 15.88 -5.33 -17.81
CA GLU A 65 17.14 -6.05 -18.03
C GLU A 65 17.80 -6.57 -16.75
N PRO A 66 17.86 -5.82 -15.64
CA PRO A 66 18.40 -6.33 -14.38
C PRO A 66 17.68 -7.54 -13.78
N VAL A 67 16.44 -7.82 -14.20
CA VAL A 67 15.62 -8.94 -13.72
C VAL A 67 15.20 -9.89 -14.84
N ALA A 68 15.64 -9.65 -16.08
CA ALA A 68 15.13 -10.32 -17.27
C ALA A 68 15.31 -11.85 -17.22
N ASP A 69 16.43 -12.33 -16.66
CA ASP A 69 16.71 -13.77 -16.55
C ASP A 69 15.73 -14.53 -15.65
N PHE A 70 14.96 -13.83 -14.80
CA PHE A 70 13.99 -14.45 -13.91
C PHE A 70 12.60 -14.62 -14.53
N PHE A 71 12.36 -14.05 -15.71
CA PHE A 71 11.04 -14.02 -16.35
C PHE A 71 11.01 -14.80 -17.66
N ASP A 72 9.90 -15.49 -17.89
CA ASP A 72 9.58 -16.13 -19.16
C ASP A 72 9.10 -15.09 -20.18
N ALA A 73 8.28 -14.15 -19.71
CA ALA A 73 7.81 -13.02 -20.49
C ALA A 73 7.56 -11.82 -19.56
N ILE A 74 7.53 -10.62 -20.13
CA ILE A 74 7.28 -9.38 -19.40
C ILE A 74 6.32 -8.54 -20.24
N LEU A 75 5.22 -8.11 -19.66
CA LEU A 75 4.23 -7.26 -20.31
C LEU A 75 4.57 -5.78 -20.12
N LEU A 76 4.78 -5.08 -21.22
CA LEU A 76 4.97 -3.64 -21.29
C LEU A 76 3.65 -2.93 -21.56
N GLY A 77 3.25 -2.08 -20.61
CA GLY A 77 2.07 -1.22 -20.74
C GLY A 77 0.83 -1.77 -20.07
N ASP A 78 -0.33 -1.52 -20.66
CA ASP A 78 -1.64 -1.81 -20.08
C ASP A 78 -1.99 -3.31 -20.24
N GLY A 79 -2.54 -3.91 -19.17
CA GLY A 79 -2.73 -5.36 -19.08
C GLY A 79 -4.15 -5.87 -19.23
N GLU A 80 -5.13 -4.97 -19.27
CA GLU A 80 -6.56 -5.31 -19.25
C GLU A 80 -6.97 -6.24 -20.40
N GLU A 81 -6.43 -6.02 -21.59
CA GLU A 81 -6.66 -6.88 -22.76
C GLU A 81 -5.55 -7.94 -22.90
N ALA A 82 -4.29 -7.53 -22.71
CA ALA A 82 -3.13 -8.38 -22.96
C ALA A 82 -3.07 -9.60 -22.03
N VAL A 83 -3.49 -9.48 -20.77
CA VAL A 83 -3.53 -10.63 -19.85
C VAL A 83 -4.53 -11.70 -20.31
N LEU A 84 -5.64 -11.29 -20.93
CA LEU A 84 -6.61 -12.22 -21.51
C LEU A 84 -6.04 -12.92 -22.75
N GLU A 85 -5.37 -12.16 -23.63
CA GLU A 85 -4.67 -12.72 -24.80
C GLU A 85 -3.57 -13.72 -24.40
N ILE A 86 -2.80 -13.39 -23.36
CA ILE A 86 -1.77 -14.27 -22.78
C ILE A 86 -2.41 -15.55 -22.23
N ALA A 87 -3.46 -15.43 -21.41
CA ALA A 87 -4.14 -16.58 -20.83
C ALA A 87 -4.73 -17.50 -21.90
N GLU A 88 -5.32 -16.94 -22.96
CA GLU A 88 -5.83 -17.69 -24.10
C GLU A 88 -4.71 -18.42 -24.85
N ALA A 89 -3.59 -17.74 -25.11
CA ALA A 89 -2.44 -18.33 -25.79
C ALA A 89 -1.87 -19.53 -25.00
N VAL A 90 -1.76 -19.40 -23.67
CA VAL A 90 -1.30 -20.47 -22.79
C VAL A 90 -2.31 -21.62 -22.73
N ARG A 91 -3.61 -21.33 -22.61
CA ARG A 91 -4.67 -22.34 -22.62
C ARG A 91 -4.64 -23.16 -23.92
N ALA A 92 -4.63 -22.49 -25.06
CA ALA A 92 -4.64 -23.15 -26.36
C ALA A 92 -3.34 -23.96 -26.59
N ALA A 93 -2.20 -23.49 -26.08
CA ALA A 93 -0.95 -24.24 -26.10
C ALA A 93 -1.02 -25.53 -25.29
N LYS A 94 -1.59 -25.47 -24.08
CA LYS A 94 -1.80 -26.66 -23.24
C LYS A 94 -2.71 -27.69 -23.91
N GLU A 95 -3.79 -27.25 -24.55
CA GLU A 95 -4.72 -28.14 -25.27
C GLU A 95 -4.06 -28.87 -26.44
N ARG A 96 -3.09 -28.23 -27.10
CA ARG A 96 -2.31 -28.85 -28.20
C ARG A 96 -1.10 -29.66 -27.74
N GLY A 97 -0.69 -29.52 -26.48
CA GLY A 97 0.57 -30.07 -25.98
C GLY A 97 1.80 -29.35 -26.56
N ASP A 98 1.70 -28.06 -26.86
CA ASP A 98 2.82 -27.23 -27.34
C ASP A 98 3.93 -27.18 -26.27
N ASP A 99 5.19 -27.19 -26.69
CA ASP A 99 6.34 -27.03 -25.79
C ASP A 99 6.55 -25.56 -25.36
N ARG A 100 7.32 -25.35 -24.29
CA ARG A 100 7.54 -24.01 -23.71
C ARG A 100 8.11 -23.01 -24.75
N PRO A 101 9.12 -23.34 -25.57
CA PRO A 101 9.59 -22.45 -26.64
C PRO A 101 8.48 -22.02 -27.61
N THR A 102 7.63 -22.95 -28.06
CA THR A 102 6.48 -22.64 -28.92
C THR A 102 5.49 -21.71 -28.21
N VAL A 103 5.25 -21.90 -26.91
CA VAL A 103 4.42 -20.98 -26.12
C VAL A 103 5.04 -19.58 -26.09
N LEU A 104 6.34 -19.46 -25.83
CA LEU A 104 7.04 -18.16 -25.81
C LEU A 104 6.98 -17.45 -27.17
N GLU A 105 7.10 -18.18 -28.28
CA GLU A 105 6.94 -17.61 -29.63
C GLU A 105 5.53 -17.05 -29.86
N ARG A 106 4.49 -17.74 -29.36
CA ARG A 106 3.11 -17.25 -29.43
C ARG A 106 2.93 -16.01 -28.56
N LEU A 107 3.47 -16.03 -27.34
CA LEU A 107 3.42 -14.89 -26.43
C LEU A 107 4.14 -13.67 -27.03
N GLY A 108 5.30 -13.86 -27.66
CA GLY A 108 6.05 -12.77 -28.31
C GLY A 108 5.33 -12.12 -29.50
N ARG A 109 4.24 -12.70 -30.01
CA ARG A 109 3.37 -12.09 -31.04
C ARG A 109 2.32 -11.15 -30.44
N ILE A 110 2.06 -11.25 -29.13
CA ILE A 110 1.13 -10.39 -28.41
C ILE A 110 1.79 -9.01 -28.22
N GLN A 111 1.10 -7.95 -28.60
CA GLN A 111 1.62 -6.60 -28.44
C GLN A 111 1.91 -6.29 -26.96
N GLY A 112 3.10 -5.74 -26.70
CA GLY A 112 3.56 -5.43 -25.35
C GLY A 112 4.32 -6.57 -24.67
N VAL A 113 4.28 -7.79 -25.20
CA VAL A 113 4.99 -8.91 -24.58
C VAL A 113 6.45 -8.95 -25.03
N TYR A 114 7.33 -8.73 -24.07
CA TYR A 114 8.78 -8.91 -24.19
C TYR A 114 9.16 -10.30 -23.67
N VAL A 115 9.85 -11.09 -24.48
CA VAL A 115 10.37 -12.41 -24.11
C VAL A 115 11.89 -12.31 -24.00
N PRO A 116 12.47 -12.31 -22.78
CA PRO A 116 13.91 -12.10 -22.59
C PRO A 116 14.82 -13.02 -23.41
N SER A 117 14.42 -14.28 -23.62
CA SER A 117 15.20 -15.26 -24.40
C SER A 117 15.29 -14.95 -25.90
N PHE A 118 14.51 -14.00 -26.41
CA PHE A 118 14.60 -13.54 -27.80
C PHE A 118 15.63 -12.43 -28.01
N PHE A 119 16.31 -12.03 -26.94
CA PHE A 119 17.23 -10.90 -26.93
C PHE A 119 18.51 -11.28 -26.18
N GLU A 120 19.66 -11.01 -26.79
CA GLU A 120 20.97 -11.32 -26.23
C GLU A 120 21.82 -10.04 -26.10
N PRO A 121 22.26 -9.67 -24.88
CA PRO A 121 23.11 -8.51 -24.71
C PRO A 121 24.52 -8.77 -25.27
N ARG A 122 25.07 -7.79 -26.00
CA ARG A 122 26.44 -7.84 -26.53
C ARG A 122 27.35 -6.93 -25.71
N TYR A 123 28.55 -7.42 -25.43
CA TYR A 123 29.58 -6.71 -24.69
C TYR A 123 30.91 -6.76 -25.44
N ASP A 124 31.78 -5.77 -25.23
CA ASP A 124 33.19 -5.86 -25.64
C ASP A 124 34.02 -6.66 -24.62
N ASP A 125 35.31 -6.88 -24.93
CA ASP A 125 36.25 -7.57 -24.06
C ASP A 125 36.45 -6.89 -22.70
N GLY A 126 36.16 -5.58 -22.61
CA GLY A 126 36.18 -4.80 -21.38
C GLY A 126 34.87 -4.83 -20.60
N GLY A 127 33.86 -5.56 -21.07
CA GLY A 127 32.54 -5.63 -20.45
C GLY A 127 31.68 -4.37 -20.67
N LYS A 128 32.00 -3.51 -21.63
CA LYS A 128 31.12 -2.39 -22.03
C LYS A 128 29.96 -2.94 -22.84
N PHE A 129 28.74 -2.50 -22.52
CA PHE A 129 27.54 -2.87 -23.27
C PHE A 129 27.57 -2.23 -24.68
N LEU A 130 27.45 -3.06 -25.72
CA LEU A 130 27.47 -2.67 -27.13
C LEU A 130 26.07 -2.64 -27.76
N GLY A 131 25.06 -3.19 -27.08
CA GLY A 131 23.68 -3.21 -27.58
C GLY A 131 23.01 -4.55 -27.36
N MET A 132 21.74 -4.62 -27.79
CA MET A 132 20.91 -5.81 -27.69
C MET A 132 20.77 -6.45 -29.07
N GLN A 133 21.17 -7.72 -29.21
CA GLN A 133 20.94 -8.49 -30.42
C GLN A 133 19.58 -9.20 -30.34
N THR A 134 18.79 -9.05 -31.40
CA THR A 134 17.55 -9.82 -31.57
C THR A 134 17.86 -11.21 -32.11
N LEU A 135 17.43 -12.23 -31.37
CA LEU A 135 17.49 -13.64 -31.76
C LEU A 135 16.20 -14.10 -32.44
N SER A 136 15.05 -13.54 -32.05
CA SER A 136 13.74 -13.85 -32.62
C SER A 136 12.79 -12.65 -32.58
N GLY A 137 11.82 -12.61 -33.50
CA GLY A 137 10.83 -11.52 -33.62
C GLY A 137 11.34 -10.27 -34.34
N ASN A 138 10.65 -9.15 -34.12
CA ASN A 138 10.83 -7.90 -34.89
C ASN A 138 11.82 -6.90 -34.25
N GLY A 139 12.57 -7.33 -33.24
CA GLY A 139 13.66 -6.58 -32.58
C GLY A 139 13.28 -5.38 -31.72
N VAL A 140 12.11 -4.77 -31.87
CA VAL A 140 11.59 -3.75 -30.95
C VAL A 140 10.23 -4.16 -30.41
N VAL A 141 10.10 -4.25 -29.10
CA VAL A 141 8.83 -4.56 -28.42
C VAL A 141 8.09 -3.26 -28.18
N ARG A 142 6.92 -3.10 -28.80
CA ARG A 142 6.06 -1.94 -28.58
C ARG A 142 5.11 -2.21 -27.44
N ARG A 143 5.04 -1.29 -26.46
CA ARG A 143 4.10 -1.40 -25.34
C ARG A 143 2.64 -1.49 -25.81
N ARG A 144 1.80 -2.11 -24.99
CA ARG A 144 0.33 -2.07 -25.10
C ARG A 144 -0.20 -0.78 -24.49
N ILE A 145 -1.16 -0.14 -25.16
CA ILE A 145 -1.86 1.04 -24.65
C ILE A 145 -3.35 0.77 -24.79
N LEU A 146 -4.07 0.77 -23.67
CA LEU A 146 -5.52 0.71 -23.65
C LEU A 146 -6.07 2.08 -24.08
N ALA A 147 -6.82 2.13 -25.18
CA ALA A 147 -7.26 3.42 -25.75
C ALA A 147 -8.22 4.19 -24.82
N ASP A 148 -9.07 3.46 -24.08
CA ASP A 148 -10.10 4.02 -23.21
C ASP A 148 -10.22 3.22 -21.91
N LEU A 149 -10.33 3.93 -20.78
CA LEU A 149 -10.49 3.32 -19.46
C LEU A 149 -11.95 2.94 -19.17
N GLU A 150 -12.95 3.52 -19.84
CA GLU A 150 -14.37 3.29 -19.51
C GLU A 150 -14.75 1.80 -19.55
N GLY A 151 -14.30 1.10 -20.60
CA GLY A 151 -14.55 -0.33 -20.79
C GLY A 151 -13.78 -1.24 -19.82
N ALA A 152 -12.64 -0.78 -19.30
CA ALA A 152 -11.83 -1.55 -18.36
C ALA A 152 -12.41 -1.47 -16.94
N THR A 153 -13.34 -2.36 -16.62
CA THR A 153 -13.95 -2.43 -15.27
C THR A 153 -13.61 -3.75 -14.59
N ILE A 154 -13.15 -3.67 -13.35
CA ILE A 154 -13.01 -4.85 -12.49
C ILE A 154 -14.39 -5.13 -11.89
N GLU A 155 -14.97 -6.28 -12.22
CA GLU A 155 -16.30 -6.66 -11.73
C GLU A 155 -16.26 -7.35 -10.37
N GLN A 156 -15.11 -7.93 -9.98
CA GLN A 156 -14.94 -8.60 -8.70
C GLN A 156 -15.00 -7.61 -7.53
N PRO A 157 -15.52 -8.06 -6.36
CA PRO A 157 -15.43 -7.29 -5.13
C PRO A 157 -13.99 -6.94 -4.76
N PRO A 158 -13.74 -5.80 -4.10
CA PRO A 158 -12.41 -5.45 -3.65
C PRO A 158 -11.91 -6.45 -2.60
N LEU A 159 -10.61 -6.73 -2.61
CA LEU A 159 -9.99 -7.52 -1.54
C LEU A 159 -10.06 -6.74 -0.21
N VAL A 160 -10.71 -7.34 0.78
CA VAL A 160 -10.88 -6.75 2.11
C VAL A 160 -9.84 -7.34 3.07
N PRO A 161 -8.81 -6.57 3.46
CA PRO A 161 -7.74 -7.12 4.29
C PRO A 161 -8.23 -7.38 5.72
N LEU A 162 -7.99 -8.57 6.27
CA LEU A 162 -8.33 -8.85 7.68
C LEU A 162 -7.31 -8.26 8.66
N THR A 163 -6.15 -7.87 8.15
CA THR A 163 -5.06 -7.27 8.91
C THR A 163 -4.76 -5.87 8.40
N ARG A 164 -4.09 -5.06 9.21
CA ARG A 164 -3.77 -3.69 8.80
C ARG A 164 -2.67 -3.70 7.72
N ILE A 165 -2.99 -3.18 6.55
CA ILE A 165 -2.05 -3.01 5.43
C ILE A 165 -1.58 -1.54 5.29
N VAL A 166 -0.58 -1.30 4.44
CA VAL A 166 -0.01 0.04 4.22
C VAL A 166 -1.04 1.04 3.66
N HIS A 167 -1.85 0.60 2.70
CA HIS A 167 -2.90 1.40 2.08
C HIS A 167 -4.26 0.76 2.31
N ASP A 168 -4.77 0.96 3.52
CA ASP A 168 -5.98 0.29 3.97
C ASP A 168 -7.26 1.08 3.66
N ARG A 169 -7.56 1.18 2.36
CA ARG A 169 -8.59 2.05 1.79
C ARG A 169 -9.04 1.55 0.42
N LEU A 170 -10.25 1.93 -0.01
CA LEU A 170 -10.71 1.65 -1.36
C LEU A 170 -10.00 2.60 -2.35
N GLY A 171 -9.11 2.07 -3.18
CA GLY A 171 -8.45 2.83 -4.24
C GLY A 171 -9.26 2.82 -5.54
N LEU A 172 -9.58 3.99 -6.09
CA LEU A 172 -10.26 4.11 -7.38
C LEU A 172 -9.38 4.86 -8.39
N GLU A 173 -9.03 4.21 -9.50
CA GLU A 173 -8.33 4.86 -10.61
C GLU A 173 -9.28 5.80 -11.35
N ILE A 174 -9.07 7.12 -11.22
CA ILE A 174 -9.89 8.14 -11.89
C ILE A 174 -9.32 8.55 -13.26
N ALA A 175 -8.00 8.39 -13.43
CA ALA A 175 -7.29 8.72 -14.64
C ALA A 175 -5.93 8.02 -14.70
N ARG A 176 -5.49 7.67 -15.92
CA ARG A 176 -4.17 7.10 -16.21
C ARG A 176 -3.38 8.04 -17.10
N GLY A 177 -2.10 8.26 -16.78
CA GLY A 177 -1.22 9.16 -17.52
C GLY A 177 -1.19 10.59 -16.99
N CYS A 178 -0.23 11.38 -17.49
CA CYS A 178 0.00 12.78 -17.12
C CYS A 178 0.58 13.53 -18.32
N THR A 179 0.07 14.73 -18.63
CA THR A 179 0.49 15.54 -19.79
C THR A 179 1.45 16.67 -19.45
N ARG A 180 1.77 16.86 -18.15
CA ARG A 180 2.65 17.94 -17.68
C ARG A 180 4.09 17.81 -18.20
N GLY A 181 4.54 16.61 -18.56
CA GLY A 181 5.81 16.40 -19.27
C GLY A 181 7.06 16.86 -18.52
N CYS A 182 7.12 16.63 -17.20
CA CYS A 182 8.34 16.90 -16.43
C CYS A 182 9.49 16.02 -16.96
N ARG A 183 10.65 16.62 -17.23
CA ARG A 183 11.76 16.01 -17.99
C ARG A 183 12.45 14.84 -17.29
N PHE A 184 12.30 14.76 -15.97
CA PHE A 184 12.82 13.69 -15.12
C PHE A 184 11.83 12.54 -14.88
N CYS A 185 10.54 12.72 -15.19
CA CYS A 185 9.48 11.86 -14.69
C CYS A 185 9.17 10.72 -15.67
N GLN A 186 9.66 9.52 -15.40
CA GLN A 186 9.38 8.32 -16.20
C GLN A 186 7.87 8.05 -16.31
N ALA A 187 7.13 8.08 -15.20
CA ALA A 187 5.68 7.89 -15.18
C ALA A 187 4.94 8.86 -16.12
N GLY A 188 5.43 10.10 -16.25
CA GLY A 188 4.88 11.11 -17.16
C GLY A 188 5.10 10.79 -18.65
N MET A 189 5.95 9.82 -18.98
CA MET A 189 6.25 9.36 -20.34
C MET A 189 5.66 7.98 -20.63
N ILE A 190 5.86 7.02 -19.71
CA ILE A 190 5.42 5.61 -19.91
C ILE A 190 3.90 5.41 -19.84
N TYR A 191 3.14 6.35 -19.28
CA TYR A 191 1.67 6.25 -19.19
C TYR A 191 0.90 7.13 -20.18
N ARG A 192 1.58 7.85 -21.09
CA ARG A 192 0.91 8.66 -22.12
C ARG A 192 0.07 7.81 -23.08
N PRO A 193 -1.05 8.32 -23.63
CA PRO A 193 -1.68 9.61 -23.32
C PRO A 193 -2.50 9.56 -22.03
N VAL A 194 -2.91 10.73 -21.54
CA VAL A 194 -3.85 10.82 -20.42
C VAL A 194 -5.22 10.29 -20.84
N ARG A 195 -5.83 9.47 -19.98
CA ARG A 195 -7.17 8.91 -20.16
C ARG A 195 -7.92 9.05 -18.85
N GLU A 196 -9.02 9.80 -18.86
CA GLU A 196 -9.88 10.05 -17.71
C GLU A 196 -11.11 9.13 -17.75
N ARG A 197 -11.57 8.70 -16.57
CA ARG A 197 -12.89 8.09 -16.42
C ARG A 197 -13.99 9.14 -16.24
N THR A 198 -15.23 8.79 -16.59
CA THR A 198 -16.41 9.62 -16.35
C THR A 198 -16.75 9.71 -14.85
N PRO A 199 -17.26 10.85 -14.35
CA PRO A 199 -17.71 10.97 -12.96
C PRO A 199 -18.76 9.92 -12.58
N GLU A 200 -19.65 9.58 -13.50
CA GLU A 200 -20.70 8.57 -13.31
C GLU A 200 -20.11 7.20 -13.03
N LYS A 201 -19.13 6.78 -13.85
CA LYS A 201 -18.45 5.50 -13.68
C LYS A 201 -17.70 5.44 -12.35
N ILE A 202 -16.96 6.49 -12.02
CA ILE A 202 -16.21 6.56 -10.75
C ILE A 202 -17.17 6.50 -9.56
N PHE A 203 -18.29 7.22 -9.62
CA PHE A 203 -19.29 7.21 -8.56
C PHE A 203 -19.92 5.82 -8.38
N ALA A 204 -20.30 5.15 -9.47
CA ALA A 204 -20.83 3.79 -9.43
C ALA A 204 -19.82 2.79 -8.84
N MET A 205 -18.54 2.90 -9.22
CA MET A 205 -17.46 2.10 -8.65
C MET A 205 -17.27 2.37 -7.14
N ALA A 206 -17.39 3.63 -6.71
CA ALA A 206 -17.31 3.99 -5.29
C ALA A 206 -18.47 3.40 -4.49
N GLU A 207 -19.71 3.53 -4.96
CA GLU A 207 -20.88 2.98 -4.26
C GLU A 207 -20.80 1.46 -4.14
N LYS A 208 -20.48 0.78 -5.24
CA LYS A 208 -20.31 -0.68 -5.24
C LYS A 208 -19.17 -1.11 -4.31
N GLY A 209 -17.99 -0.51 -4.45
CA GLY A 209 -16.81 -0.92 -3.68
C GLY A 209 -16.92 -0.63 -2.18
N ILE A 210 -17.59 0.45 -1.77
CA ILE A 210 -17.84 0.72 -0.35
C ILE A 210 -18.89 -0.25 0.20
N ALA A 211 -19.97 -0.50 -0.55
CA ALA A 211 -21.00 -1.45 -0.12
C ALA A 211 -20.48 -2.89 0.02
N GLU A 212 -19.58 -3.33 -0.87
CA GLU A 212 -18.98 -4.66 -0.86
C GLU A 212 -17.77 -4.77 0.09
N GLY A 213 -17.00 -3.70 0.26
CA GLY A 213 -15.75 -3.72 1.03
C GLY A 213 -15.90 -3.26 2.49
N GLY A 214 -16.83 -2.36 2.78
CA GLY A 214 -16.99 -1.73 4.09
C GLY A 214 -15.85 -0.78 4.48
N PHE A 215 -15.13 -0.20 3.51
CA PHE A 215 -13.98 0.68 3.79
C PHE A 215 -14.42 2.01 4.41
N GLU A 216 -13.64 2.50 5.37
CA GLU A 216 -13.84 3.82 6.03
C GLU A 216 -13.16 4.97 5.28
N GLU A 217 -12.34 4.66 4.26
CA GLU A 217 -11.63 5.61 3.42
C GLU A 217 -11.69 5.19 1.95
N LEU A 218 -12.01 6.17 1.10
CA LEU A 218 -11.93 6.14 -0.36
C LEU A 218 -10.74 6.99 -0.82
N ALA A 219 -9.93 6.52 -1.76
CA ALA A 219 -8.82 7.27 -2.33
C ALA A 219 -8.91 7.37 -3.86
N LEU A 220 -8.83 8.60 -4.37
CA LEU A 220 -8.78 8.85 -5.82
C LEU A 220 -7.34 8.72 -6.33
N LEU A 221 -7.10 7.69 -7.13
CA LEU A 221 -5.78 7.31 -7.66
C LEU A 221 -5.58 7.87 -9.08
N SER A 222 -4.50 8.61 -9.25
CA SER A 222 -3.95 9.03 -10.54
C SER A 222 -2.55 9.61 -10.34
N LEU A 223 -1.82 9.90 -11.43
CA LEU A 223 -0.55 10.62 -11.36
C LEU A 223 -0.70 12.09 -10.95
N SER A 224 -1.87 12.70 -11.22
CA SER A 224 -2.17 14.08 -10.85
C SER A 224 -3.68 14.24 -10.67
N THR A 225 -4.17 13.99 -9.47
CA THR A 225 -5.62 14.01 -9.17
C THR A 225 -6.19 15.41 -9.36
N GLY A 226 -5.41 16.45 -9.05
CA GLY A 226 -5.78 17.84 -9.27
C GLY A 226 -5.97 18.23 -10.73
N ASP A 227 -5.39 17.47 -11.67
CA ASP A 227 -5.50 17.71 -13.10
C ASP A 227 -6.70 17.00 -13.75
N TYR A 228 -7.48 16.22 -12.98
CA TYR A 228 -8.68 15.56 -13.46
C TYR A 228 -9.78 16.58 -13.76
N SER A 229 -10.28 16.57 -14.99
CA SER A 229 -11.11 17.66 -15.54
C SER A 229 -12.42 17.88 -14.79
N CYS A 230 -13.00 16.84 -14.20
CA CYS A 230 -14.27 16.89 -13.46
C CYS A 230 -14.10 16.77 -11.94
N LEU A 231 -12.92 17.08 -11.37
CA LEU A 231 -12.61 16.83 -9.95
C LEU A 231 -13.59 17.50 -8.99
N SER A 232 -13.92 18.78 -9.21
CA SER A 232 -14.80 19.53 -8.32
C SER A 232 -16.20 18.90 -8.23
N GLU A 233 -16.76 18.50 -9.38
CA GLU A 233 -18.07 17.85 -9.48
C GLU A 233 -18.07 16.49 -8.78
N LEU A 234 -17.09 15.65 -9.14
CA LEU A 234 -16.93 14.32 -8.57
C LEU A 234 -16.77 14.37 -7.05
N LEU A 235 -15.93 15.28 -6.55
CA LEU A 235 -15.66 15.41 -5.11
C LEU A 235 -16.91 15.82 -4.34
N VAL A 236 -17.68 16.79 -4.83
CA VAL A 236 -18.95 17.21 -4.20
C VAL A 236 -19.91 16.03 -4.13
N ARG A 237 -20.08 15.31 -5.24
CA ARG A 237 -20.99 14.15 -5.33
C ARG A 237 -20.59 13.04 -4.35
N LEU A 238 -19.31 12.66 -4.32
CA LEU A 238 -18.78 11.65 -3.40
C LEU A 238 -18.97 12.09 -1.94
N MET A 239 -18.62 13.34 -1.61
CA MET A 239 -18.72 13.86 -0.26
C MET A 239 -20.16 13.91 0.25
N ASN A 240 -21.12 14.34 -0.58
CA ASN A 240 -22.53 14.37 -0.20
C ASN A 240 -23.10 12.97 0.06
N ARG A 241 -22.64 11.97 -0.70
CA ARG A 241 -23.08 10.59 -0.56
C ARG A 241 -22.49 9.90 0.67
N PHE A 242 -21.18 10.01 0.86
CA PHE A 242 -20.41 9.20 1.80
C PHE A 242 -20.19 9.85 3.18
N ALA A 243 -20.35 11.17 3.30
CA ALA A 243 -20.26 11.84 4.60
C ALA A 243 -21.32 11.33 5.60
N LYS A 244 -22.52 10.98 5.12
CA LYS A 244 -23.59 10.40 5.95
C LYS A 244 -23.26 8.99 6.47
N GLU A 245 -22.38 8.28 5.78
CA GLU A 245 -21.92 6.93 6.14
C GLU A 245 -20.57 6.95 6.87
N HIS A 246 -20.09 8.14 7.25
CA HIS A 246 -18.78 8.33 7.89
C HIS A 246 -17.58 7.81 7.07
N VAL A 247 -17.72 7.71 5.75
CA VAL A 247 -16.63 7.31 4.85
C VAL A 247 -15.88 8.57 4.37
N SER A 248 -14.58 8.58 4.59
CA SER A 248 -13.71 9.71 4.22
C SER A 248 -13.21 9.61 2.78
N VAL A 249 -13.10 10.75 2.08
CA VAL A 249 -12.53 10.81 0.72
C VAL A 249 -11.15 11.46 0.78
N SER A 250 -10.12 10.77 0.30
CA SER A 250 -8.72 11.22 0.29
C SER A 250 -8.22 11.53 -1.11
N LEU A 251 -7.34 12.54 -1.18
CA LEU A 251 -6.74 13.05 -2.42
C LEU A 251 -5.20 12.99 -2.31
N PRO A 252 -4.58 11.83 -2.57
CA PRO A 252 -3.16 11.61 -2.32
C PRO A 252 -2.21 12.39 -3.25
N SER A 253 -2.66 12.85 -4.42
CA SER A 253 -1.81 13.41 -5.49
C SER A 253 -2.31 14.79 -5.98
N LEU A 254 -2.35 15.80 -5.11
CA LEU A 254 -2.71 17.18 -5.49
C LEU A 254 -1.46 17.98 -5.87
N ARG A 255 -1.50 18.64 -7.04
CA ARG A 255 -0.42 19.51 -7.54
C ARG A 255 -0.62 20.94 -7.03
N VAL A 256 0.47 21.71 -6.92
CA VAL A 256 0.39 23.16 -6.69
C VAL A 256 -0.43 23.81 -7.80
N GLY A 257 -1.31 24.75 -7.45
CA GLY A 257 -2.15 25.49 -8.40
C GLY A 257 -3.44 24.79 -8.84
N THR A 258 -3.72 23.55 -8.40
CA THR A 258 -4.98 22.84 -8.77
C THR A 258 -6.08 22.96 -7.71
N LEU A 259 -5.85 23.71 -6.63
CA LEU A 259 -6.87 23.91 -5.58
C LEU A 259 -7.83 25.02 -6.01
N THR A 260 -9.07 24.66 -6.31
CA THR A 260 -10.16 25.63 -6.51
C THR A 260 -10.89 25.88 -5.19
N PRO A 261 -11.55 27.05 -5.00
CA PRO A 261 -12.37 27.31 -3.81
C PRO A 261 -13.42 26.21 -3.54
N ALA A 262 -14.03 25.65 -4.60
CA ALA A 262 -14.98 24.56 -4.50
C ALA A 262 -14.34 23.28 -3.90
N ILE A 263 -13.15 22.91 -4.37
CA ILE A 263 -12.39 21.78 -3.82
C ILE A 263 -12.00 22.08 -2.35
N MET A 264 -11.58 23.30 -2.07
CA MET A 264 -11.20 23.73 -0.72
C MET A 264 -12.35 23.60 0.29
N GLU A 265 -13.58 23.96 -0.08
CA GLU A 265 -14.76 23.78 0.77
C GLU A 265 -15.07 22.31 1.04
N GLN A 266 -14.99 21.45 0.03
CA GLN A 266 -15.22 20.02 0.22
C GLN A 266 -14.14 19.40 1.11
N ILE A 267 -12.87 19.82 0.99
CA ILE A 267 -11.81 19.27 1.83
C ILE A 267 -11.98 19.67 3.32
N LYS A 268 -12.65 20.78 3.65
CA LYS A 268 -12.96 21.12 5.05
C LYS A 268 -13.80 20.05 5.76
N ARG A 269 -14.61 19.30 5.01
CA ARG A 269 -15.52 18.27 5.51
C ARG A 269 -14.85 16.92 5.75
N VAL A 270 -13.64 16.71 5.21
CA VAL A 270 -12.85 15.49 5.42
C VAL A 270 -11.69 15.73 6.38
N ARG A 271 -11.07 14.63 6.80
CA ARG A 271 -9.87 14.64 7.63
C ARG A 271 -8.75 15.44 6.95
N LYS A 272 -8.30 16.50 7.60
CA LYS A 272 -7.12 17.28 7.20
C LYS A 272 -5.85 16.54 7.61
N THR A 273 -5.39 15.62 6.76
CA THR A 273 -4.01 15.11 6.84
C THR A 273 -3.03 16.17 6.36
N GLY A 274 -1.74 16.05 6.67
CA GLY A 274 -0.74 16.98 6.15
C GLY A 274 -0.83 17.12 4.62
N PHE A 275 -0.73 18.35 4.11
CA PHE A 275 -0.90 18.69 2.70
C PHE A 275 0.44 18.65 1.97
N THR A 276 0.57 17.87 0.89
CA THR A 276 1.83 17.73 0.18
C THR A 276 1.90 18.68 -1.01
N LEU A 277 3.00 19.43 -1.10
CA LEU A 277 3.37 20.27 -2.24
C LEU A 277 4.71 19.78 -2.79
N ALA A 278 4.78 19.54 -4.10
CA ALA A 278 5.97 18.99 -4.74
C ALA A 278 6.59 20.02 -5.72
N PRO A 279 7.36 20.99 -5.21
CA PRO A 279 8.11 21.92 -6.05
C PRO A 279 9.25 21.24 -6.81
N GLU A 280 9.78 20.12 -6.31
CA GLU A 280 10.91 19.32 -6.84
C GLU A 280 12.27 20.03 -6.81
N ALA A 281 12.32 21.32 -7.15
CA ALA A 281 13.53 22.14 -7.17
C ALA A 281 13.36 23.41 -6.34
N GLY A 282 14.47 23.97 -5.84
CA GLY A 282 14.48 25.15 -4.97
C GLY A 282 14.10 26.45 -5.68
N THR A 283 14.61 26.68 -6.89
CA THR A 283 14.44 27.92 -7.65
C THR A 283 13.46 27.77 -8.82
N ASP A 284 12.89 28.89 -9.29
CA ASP A 284 12.08 28.91 -10.52
C ASP A 284 12.89 28.51 -11.75
N ARG A 285 14.17 28.89 -11.77
CA ARG A 285 15.13 28.53 -12.81
C ARG A 285 15.20 27.01 -12.98
N LEU A 286 15.55 26.29 -11.92
CA LEU A 286 15.68 24.84 -11.98
C LEU A 286 14.31 24.15 -12.18
N ARG A 287 13.21 24.75 -11.71
CA ARG A 287 11.84 24.30 -12.04
C ARG A 287 11.55 24.41 -13.55
N ARG A 288 11.99 25.46 -14.25
CA ARG A 288 11.89 25.56 -15.72
C ARG A 288 12.75 24.51 -16.43
N VAL A 289 13.99 24.30 -15.98
CA VAL A 289 14.90 23.27 -16.54
C VAL A 289 14.22 21.90 -16.55
N ILE A 290 13.57 21.51 -15.46
CA ILE A 290 12.91 20.20 -15.34
C ILE A 290 11.49 20.16 -15.94
N ASN A 291 11.04 21.24 -16.58
CA ASN A 291 9.68 21.44 -17.10
C ASN A 291 8.58 21.31 -16.03
N LYS A 292 8.80 21.91 -14.86
CA LYS A 292 7.81 22.04 -13.79
C LYS A 292 7.25 23.47 -13.83
N GLY A 293 6.13 23.65 -14.52
CA GLY A 293 5.41 24.93 -14.57
C GLY A 293 4.71 25.30 -13.26
N ILE A 294 5.48 25.47 -12.19
CA ILE A 294 5.05 25.96 -10.87
C ILE A 294 6.06 27.02 -10.46
N THR A 295 5.59 28.23 -10.16
CA THR A 295 6.43 29.33 -9.67
C THR A 295 6.52 29.33 -8.14
N GLU A 296 7.46 30.11 -7.58
CA GLU A 296 7.47 30.38 -6.14
C GLU A 296 6.16 31.03 -5.68
N GLU A 297 5.61 31.95 -6.46
CA GLU A 297 4.34 32.63 -6.17
C GLU A 297 3.17 31.64 -6.06
N ASP A 298 3.04 30.74 -7.04
CA ASP A 298 2.02 29.67 -7.01
C ASP A 298 2.12 28.83 -5.72
N LEU A 299 3.35 28.54 -5.29
CA LEU A 299 3.61 27.78 -4.06
C LEU A 299 3.18 28.56 -2.82
N MET A 300 3.50 29.86 -2.75
CA MET A 300 3.11 30.71 -1.62
C MET A 300 1.59 30.86 -1.54
N THR A 301 0.93 31.17 -2.66
CA THR A 301 -0.53 31.30 -2.72
C THR A 301 -1.22 30.00 -2.32
N THR A 302 -0.72 28.85 -2.76
CA THR A 302 -1.27 27.55 -2.38
C THR A 302 -1.03 27.24 -0.89
N ALA A 303 0.13 27.60 -0.35
CA ALA A 303 0.45 27.43 1.07
C ALA A 303 -0.42 28.31 1.98
N ASP A 304 -0.58 29.59 1.63
CA ASP A 304 -1.45 30.54 2.31
C ASP A 304 -2.90 30.03 2.33
N ALA A 305 -3.40 29.56 1.19
CA ALA A 305 -4.73 28.96 1.10
C ALA A 305 -4.85 27.72 2.00
N ALA A 306 -3.89 26.79 1.95
CA ALA A 306 -3.92 25.59 2.78
C ALA A 306 -3.91 25.92 4.29
N TYR A 307 -3.06 26.84 4.74
CA TYR A 307 -3.04 27.24 6.15
C TYR A 307 -4.32 27.99 6.57
N GLY A 308 -4.82 28.89 5.72
CA GLY A 308 -6.09 29.61 5.94
C GLY A 308 -7.28 28.66 6.08
N LEU A 309 -7.23 27.49 5.42
CA LEU A 309 -8.22 26.43 5.52
C LEU A 309 -8.01 25.51 6.74
N GLY A 310 -7.01 25.77 7.56
CA GLY A 310 -6.78 25.10 8.85
C GLY A 310 -5.88 23.88 8.80
N TRP A 311 -5.20 23.59 7.67
CA TRP A 311 -4.09 22.64 7.70
C TRP A 311 -3.02 23.15 8.65
N LYS A 312 -2.41 22.24 9.41
CA LYS A 312 -1.30 22.56 10.33
C LYS A 312 0.04 22.05 9.84
N LEU A 313 0.05 21.18 8.83
CA LEU A 313 1.25 20.55 8.32
C LEU A 313 1.25 20.62 6.79
N ILE A 314 2.28 21.24 6.23
CA ILE A 314 2.62 21.14 4.80
C ILE A 314 3.85 20.23 4.66
N LYS A 315 3.84 19.33 3.67
CA LYS A 315 4.99 18.51 3.28
C LYS A 315 5.54 19.03 1.96
N LEU A 316 6.84 19.25 1.86
CA LEU A 316 7.50 19.71 0.64
C LEU A 316 8.43 18.64 0.10
N TYR A 317 8.28 18.25 -1.17
CA TYR A 317 9.15 17.26 -1.82
C TYR A 317 10.11 17.93 -2.79
N PHE A 318 11.39 17.60 -2.62
CA PHE A 318 12.51 18.09 -3.42
C PHE A 318 13.43 16.95 -3.84
N MET A 319 14.14 17.18 -4.92
CA MET A 319 15.28 16.40 -5.34
C MET A 319 16.49 17.32 -5.55
N PHE A 320 17.69 16.75 -5.45
CA PHE A 320 18.94 17.44 -5.76
C PHE A 320 19.86 16.56 -6.61
N GLY A 321 20.83 17.15 -7.29
CA GLY A 321 21.61 16.50 -8.34
C GLY A 321 20.96 16.56 -9.71
N LEU A 322 20.06 17.53 -9.93
CA LEU A 322 19.41 17.73 -11.23
C LEU A 322 20.39 18.32 -12.27
N PRO A 323 20.13 18.13 -13.57
CA PRO A 323 20.95 18.74 -14.62
C PRO A 323 20.98 20.27 -14.50
N THR A 324 22.16 20.86 -14.67
CA THR A 324 22.44 22.31 -14.51
C THR A 324 22.26 22.86 -13.09
N GLU A 325 22.07 22.01 -12.07
CA GLU A 325 21.90 22.45 -10.67
C GLU A 325 23.14 23.21 -10.16
N THR A 326 22.89 24.34 -9.48
CA THR A 326 23.92 25.15 -8.83
C THR A 326 23.80 25.07 -7.31
N GLU A 327 24.80 25.55 -6.57
CA GLU A 327 24.69 25.66 -5.11
C GLU A 327 23.53 26.58 -4.69
N GLU A 328 23.23 27.62 -5.46
CA GLU A 328 22.10 28.52 -5.21
C GLU A 328 20.77 27.76 -5.22
N ASP A 329 20.58 26.84 -6.16
CA ASP A 329 19.35 26.05 -6.26
C ASP A 329 19.14 25.17 -5.03
N VAL A 330 20.22 24.55 -4.55
CA VAL A 330 20.21 23.71 -3.35
C VAL A 330 20.00 24.55 -2.10
N ALA A 331 20.63 25.72 -2.02
CA ALA A 331 20.47 26.67 -0.92
C ALA A 331 19.06 27.30 -0.88
N ALA A 332 18.37 27.36 -2.01
CA ALA A 332 16.99 27.86 -2.09
C ALA A 332 15.96 26.91 -1.48
N ILE A 333 16.23 25.59 -1.42
CA ILE A 333 15.33 24.60 -0.80
C ILE A 333 14.94 24.97 0.65
N PRO A 334 15.90 25.16 1.59
CA PRO A 334 15.57 25.56 2.95
C PRO A 334 14.92 26.95 3.02
N ALA A 335 15.34 27.89 2.17
CA ALA A 335 14.75 29.23 2.12
C ALA A 335 13.25 29.16 1.74
N LEU A 336 12.90 28.37 0.73
CA LEU A 336 11.54 28.16 0.28
C LEU A 336 10.69 27.50 1.38
N ALA A 337 11.22 26.50 2.08
CA ALA A 337 10.54 25.87 3.20
C ALA A 337 10.24 26.86 4.34
N GLN A 338 11.15 27.79 4.62
CA GLN A 338 10.92 28.85 5.61
C GLN A 338 9.87 29.86 5.15
N LYS A 339 9.85 30.23 3.86
CA LYS A 339 8.80 31.09 3.29
C LYS A 339 7.42 30.43 3.43
N VAL A 340 7.32 29.14 3.08
CA VAL A 340 6.09 28.34 3.28
C VAL A 340 5.70 28.31 4.76
N LEU A 341 6.65 28.13 5.70
CA LEU A 341 6.31 28.12 7.12
C LEU A 341 5.74 29.48 7.59
N LYS A 342 6.30 30.60 7.09
CA LYS A 342 5.86 31.96 7.41
C LYS A 342 4.46 32.30 6.85
N ALA A 343 4.05 31.68 5.75
CA ALA A 343 2.70 31.78 5.19
C ALA A 343 1.62 31.33 6.20
N GLY A 344 1.95 30.35 7.04
CA GLY A 344 1.11 29.91 8.15
C GLY A 344 1.12 30.91 9.30
N LYS A 345 0.34 31.99 9.19
CA LYS A 345 0.15 33.05 10.21
C LYS A 345 -0.34 32.47 11.56
N GLY A 346 0.55 31.88 12.35
CA GLY A 346 0.28 31.29 13.68
C GLY A 346 1.35 30.28 14.15
N GLY A 347 1.66 30.26 15.45
CA GLY A 347 2.79 29.49 16.02
C GLY A 347 2.71 27.95 15.94
N ASN A 348 1.59 27.39 15.48
CA ASN A 348 1.34 25.94 15.43
C ASN A 348 1.43 25.32 14.02
N CYS A 349 1.81 26.08 12.99
CA CYS A 349 2.05 25.56 11.64
C CYS A 349 3.40 24.84 11.56
N ARG A 350 3.47 23.78 10.74
CA ARG A 350 4.64 22.92 10.57
C ARG A 350 4.91 22.66 9.10
N VAL A 351 6.18 22.55 8.75
CA VAL A 351 6.65 22.14 7.42
C VAL A 351 7.54 20.91 7.55
N ASN A 352 7.28 19.89 6.75
CA ASN A 352 8.15 18.72 6.62
C ASN A 352 8.77 18.72 5.23
N VAL A 353 10.07 18.97 5.14
CA VAL A 353 10.84 18.91 3.90
C VAL A 353 11.31 17.48 3.69
N SER A 354 11.04 16.89 2.52
CA SER A 354 11.61 15.63 2.07
C SER A 354 12.53 15.93 0.90
N ALA A 355 13.80 15.51 1.00
CA ALA A 355 14.78 15.70 -0.05
C ALA A 355 15.46 14.37 -0.39
N ALA A 356 15.63 14.08 -1.68
CA ALA A 356 16.26 12.86 -2.18
C ALA A 356 17.27 13.16 -3.31
N THR A 357 18.26 12.29 -3.47
CA THR A 357 19.16 12.34 -4.63
C THR A 357 18.36 12.00 -5.88
N PHE A 358 18.52 12.80 -6.94
CA PHE A 358 17.93 12.55 -8.24
C PHE A 358 18.47 11.25 -8.84
N VAL A 359 17.56 10.37 -9.25
CA VAL A 359 17.88 9.14 -9.98
C VAL A 359 17.44 9.33 -11.44
N PRO A 360 18.37 9.38 -12.40
CA PRO A 360 17.98 9.53 -13.80
C PRO A 360 17.37 8.23 -14.32
N LYS A 361 16.08 8.28 -14.64
CA LYS A 361 15.28 7.13 -15.05
C LYS A 361 15.31 6.91 -16.57
N PRO A 362 15.25 5.65 -17.03
CA PRO A 362 15.00 5.30 -18.42
C PRO A 362 13.76 5.96 -19.00
N HIS A 363 13.77 6.23 -20.31
CA HIS A 363 12.65 6.82 -21.04
C HIS A 363 12.28 8.22 -20.54
N THR A 364 13.30 9.03 -20.24
CA THR A 364 13.16 10.43 -19.84
C THR A 364 14.17 11.29 -20.59
N ALA A 365 13.94 12.61 -20.63
CA ALA A 365 14.90 13.52 -21.26
C ALA A 365 16.26 13.57 -20.52
N PHE A 366 16.30 13.10 -19.27
CA PHE A 366 17.52 13.05 -18.45
C PHE A 366 18.10 11.63 -18.32
N GLU A 367 17.65 10.65 -19.11
CA GLU A 367 18.07 9.25 -18.96
C GLU A 367 19.58 9.02 -19.13
N ARG A 368 20.28 9.95 -19.81
CA ARG A 368 21.72 9.91 -20.07
C ARG A 368 22.56 10.71 -19.07
N GLU A 369 21.92 11.49 -18.18
CA GLU A 369 22.62 12.30 -17.18
C GLU A 369 23.30 11.42 -16.12
N PRO A 370 24.40 11.88 -15.49
CA PRO A 370 24.99 11.16 -14.37
C PRO A 370 24.09 11.27 -13.13
N GLN A 371 24.28 10.33 -12.21
CA GLN A 371 23.78 10.44 -10.84
C GLN A 371 24.90 10.89 -9.91
N LEU A 372 24.57 11.72 -8.90
CA LEU A 372 25.54 12.11 -7.87
C LEU A 372 26.11 10.90 -7.13
N SER A 373 27.38 11.01 -6.72
CA SER A 373 27.97 10.05 -5.80
C SER A 373 27.27 10.09 -4.42
N MET A 374 27.43 9.02 -3.63
CA MET A 374 26.89 8.99 -2.27
C MET A 374 27.48 10.09 -1.38
N GLU A 375 28.77 10.38 -1.52
CA GLU A 375 29.46 11.44 -0.78
C GLU A 375 28.86 12.82 -1.07
N GLU A 376 28.72 13.17 -2.34
CA GLU A 376 28.07 14.42 -2.75
C GLU A 376 26.62 14.48 -2.28
N GLY A 377 25.90 13.36 -2.36
CA GLY A 377 24.52 13.27 -1.88
C GLY A 377 24.38 13.56 -0.38
N TYR A 378 25.26 12.98 0.44
CA TYR A 378 25.33 13.30 1.87
C TYR A 378 25.71 14.77 2.10
N ALA A 379 26.71 15.29 1.38
CA ALA A 379 27.16 16.67 1.51
C ALA A 379 26.04 17.68 1.21
N ARG A 380 25.26 17.46 0.14
CA ARG A 380 24.09 18.28 -0.22
C ARG A 380 23.01 18.23 0.87
N MET A 381 22.70 17.03 1.37
CA MET A 381 21.69 16.85 2.41
C MET A 381 22.08 17.44 3.77
N ASP A 382 23.37 17.42 4.11
CA ASP A 382 23.90 18.12 5.28
C ASP A 382 23.89 19.64 5.09
N GLY A 383 24.17 20.13 3.88
CA GLY A 383 24.02 21.54 3.52
C GLY A 383 22.58 22.04 3.71
N ILE A 384 21.59 21.26 3.26
CA ILE A 384 20.16 21.57 3.47
C ILE A 384 19.83 21.56 4.96
N LYS A 385 20.28 20.54 5.72
CA LYS A 385 20.01 20.43 7.16
C LYS A 385 20.58 21.60 7.95
N LYS A 386 21.82 22.02 7.66
CA LYS A 386 22.48 23.15 8.36
C LYS A 386 21.72 24.47 8.17
N ARG A 387 21.06 24.65 7.03
CA ARG A 387 20.30 25.87 6.68
C ARG A 387 18.83 25.80 7.10
N LEU A 388 18.30 24.61 7.42
CA LEU A 388 16.98 24.44 8.03
C LEU A 388 17.06 24.70 9.54
N TYR A 389 16.20 25.57 10.06
CA TYR A 389 16.16 25.94 11.47
C TYR A 389 14.72 26.02 11.98
N GLY A 390 14.56 25.92 13.31
CA GLY A 390 13.27 26.02 14.00
C GLY A 390 12.57 24.67 14.21
N LYS A 391 11.93 24.51 15.37
CA LYS A 391 11.26 23.26 15.80
C LYS A 391 10.08 22.86 14.90
N ASN A 392 9.55 23.80 14.14
CA ASN A 392 8.39 23.63 13.26
C ASN A 392 8.75 23.25 11.83
N CYS A 393 10.04 23.21 11.47
CA CYS A 393 10.50 22.73 10.17
C CYS A 393 11.34 21.45 10.36
N THR A 394 10.93 20.35 9.75
CA THR A 394 11.64 19.07 9.89
C THR A 394 12.12 18.55 8.54
N LEU A 395 13.35 18.03 8.49
CA LEU A 395 13.90 17.37 7.31
C LEU A 395 13.72 15.86 7.43
N LYS A 396 13.00 15.27 6.49
CA LYS A 396 13.00 13.85 6.19
C LYS A 396 14.06 13.57 5.14
N ARG A 397 15.03 12.77 5.52
CA ARG A 397 16.18 12.39 4.70
C ARG A 397 15.83 11.11 3.95
N HIS A 398 15.96 11.10 2.63
CA HIS A 398 16.10 9.86 1.89
C HIS A 398 17.57 9.45 1.92
N ASP A 399 17.86 8.20 2.21
CA ASP A 399 19.24 7.73 2.32
C ASP A 399 19.91 7.68 0.93
N PRO A 400 21.01 8.43 0.68
CA PRO A 400 21.74 8.38 -0.59
C PRO A 400 22.19 6.98 -0.98
N ARG A 401 22.40 6.08 -0.02
CA ARG A 401 22.74 4.66 -0.28
C ARG A 401 21.60 3.90 -0.99
N MET A 402 20.36 4.23 -0.67
CA MET A 402 19.19 3.65 -1.34
C MET A 402 19.04 4.21 -2.76
N SER A 403 19.20 5.53 -2.93
CA SER A 403 19.21 6.16 -4.25
C SER A 403 20.34 5.63 -5.14
N TYR A 404 21.51 5.34 -4.56
CA TYR A 404 22.63 4.72 -5.25
C TYR A 404 22.22 3.39 -5.89
N LEU A 405 21.68 2.47 -5.08
CA LEU A 405 21.26 1.15 -5.57
C LEU A 405 20.09 1.26 -6.55
N GLU A 406 19.14 2.15 -6.28
CA GLU A 406 18.06 2.45 -7.21
C GLU A 406 18.61 2.91 -8.57
N GLY A 407 19.61 3.78 -8.59
CA GLY A 407 20.27 4.26 -9.80
C GLY A 407 20.96 3.15 -10.59
N VAL A 408 21.68 2.27 -9.89
CA VAL A 408 22.33 1.10 -10.48
C VAL A 408 21.32 0.22 -11.19
N PHE A 409 20.22 -0.14 -10.54
CA PHE A 409 19.17 -0.97 -11.14
C PHE A 409 18.37 -0.26 -12.22
N SER A 410 18.03 1.02 -12.02
CA SER A 410 17.29 1.79 -13.02
C SER A 410 18.04 1.86 -14.35
N ARG A 411 19.37 1.91 -14.30
CA ARG A 411 20.25 2.13 -15.45
C ARG A 411 21.01 0.88 -15.88
N GLY A 412 20.68 -0.26 -15.27
CA GLY A 412 21.42 -1.51 -15.36
C GLY A 412 21.20 -2.30 -16.64
N ASP A 413 22.16 -3.19 -16.92
CA ASP A 413 22.04 -4.21 -17.97
C ASP A 413 21.83 -5.61 -17.36
N ARG A 414 21.73 -6.63 -18.22
CA ARG A 414 21.36 -7.99 -17.81
C ARG A 414 22.33 -8.64 -16.82
N ARG A 415 23.59 -8.19 -16.73
CA ARG A 415 24.54 -8.71 -15.73
C ARG A 415 24.09 -8.49 -14.29
N LEU A 416 23.20 -7.52 -14.05
CA LEU A 416 22.65 -7.27 -12.73
C LEU A 416 21.69 -8.37 -12.23
N SER A 417 21.23 -9.29 -13.08
CA SER A 417 20.48 -10.46 -12.63
C SER A 417 21.35 -11.32 -11.71
N ARG A 418 22.60 -11.57 -12.09
CA ARG A 418 23.57 -12.30 -11.27
C ARG A 418 23.88 -11.56 -9.97
N LEU A 419 24.01 -10.23 -10.01
CA LEU A 419 24.19 -9.41 -8.81
C LEU A 419 23.02 -9.58 -7.84
N LEU A 420 21.78 -9.53 -8.35
CA LEU A 420 20.57 -9.70 -7.55
C LEU A 420 20.52 -11.07 -6.88
N GLU A 421 20.83 -12.12 -7.64
CA GLU A 421 20.88 -13.50 -7.13
C GLU A 421 21.92 -13.64 -6.02
N GLU A 422 23.15 -13.16 -6.23
CA GLU A 422 24.24 -13.21 -5.24
C GLU A 422 23.91 -12.40 -3.98
N ALA A 423 23.38 -11.19 -4.12
CA ALA A 423 23.00 -10.35 -2.98
C ALA A 423 21.86 -11.00 -2.18
N TRP A 424 20.91 -11.65 -2.85
CA TRP A 424 19.85 -12.41 -2.21
C TRP A 424 20.40 -13.64 -1.47
N GLN A 425 21.37 -14.37 -2.03
CA GLN A 425 22.01 -15.48 -1.32
C GLN A 425 22.75 -15.01 -0.05
N ARG A 426 23.29 -13.79 -0.06
CA ARG A 426 23.87 -13.10 1.13
C ARG A 426 22.84 -12.53 2.10
N GLY A 427 21.55 -12.70 1.83
CA GLY A 427 20.46 -12.33 2.71
C GLY A 427 19.84 -10.95 2.45
N ALA A 428 20.16 -10.25 1.35
CA ALA A 428 19.48 -9.00 1.00
C ALA A 428 17.97 -9.24 0.76
N ARG A 429 17.10 -8.58 1.51
CA ARG A 429 15.65 -8.71 1.44
C ARG A 429 15.01 -7.37 1.81
N MET A 430 13.84 -7.07 1.23
CA MET A 430 13.05 -5.90 1.59
C MET A 430 13.86 -4.58 1.51
N ASP A 431 14.66 -4.41 0.45
CA ASP A 431 15.60 -3.30 0.33
C ASP A 431 14.93 -1.91 0.28
N ALA A 432 13.62 -1.85 0.00
CA ALA A 432 12.84 -0.63 0.10
C ALA A 432 12.56 -0.17 1.56
N TRP A 433 12.82 -1.00 2.57
CA TRP A 433 12.66 -0.69 3.99
C TRP A 433 14.02 -0.40 4.63
N SER A 434 14.16 0.82 5.15
CA SER A 434 15.43 1.33 5.71
C SER A 434 16.01 0.48 6.84
N GLU A 435 15.16 -0.22 7.60
CA GLU A 435 15.54 -1.12 8.69
C GLU A 435 16.11 -2.47 8.23
N HIS A 436 15.89 -2.82 6.95
CA HIS A 436 16.35 -4.06 6.33
C HIS A 436 17.45 -3.83 5.28
N PHE A 437 17.53 -2.61 4.74
CA PHE A 437 18.48 -2.23 3.72
C PHE A 437 19.93 -2.28 4.20
N ASP A 438 20.78 -3.03 3.49
CA ASP A 438 22.20 -3.20 3.79
C ASP A 438 23.04 -3.15 2.51
N LEU A 439 23.58 -1.97 2.19
CA LEU A 439 24.41 -1.74 0.99
C LEU A 439 25.69 -2.60 0.98
N HIS A 440 26.21 -2.99 2.13
CA HIS A 440 27.45 -3.76 2.19
C HIS A 440 27.31 -5.11 1.48
N ARG A 441 26.17 -5.79 1.67
CA ARG A 441 25.86 -7.06 1.00
C ARG A 441 25.87 -6.93 -0.53
N TRP A 442 25.37 -5.80 -1.03
CA TRP A 442 25.35 -5.48 -2.45
C TRP A 442 26.75 -5.22 -3.01
N GLN A 443 27.61 -4.54 -2.25
CA GLN A 443 28.99 -4.30 -2.64
C GLN A 443 29.81 -5.60 -2.66
N GLU A 444 29.65 -6.46 -1.65
CA GLU A 444 30.28 -7.78 -1.67
C GLU A 444 29.80 -8.65 -2.82
N ALA A 445 28.48 -8.64 -3.11
CA ALA A 445 27.91 -9.35 -4.24
C ALA A 445 28.46 -8.84 -5.57
N ALA A 446 28.67 -7.53 -5.70
CA ALA A 446 29.27 -6.92 -6.89
C ALA A 446 30.73 -7.38 -7.09
N VAL A 447 31.52 -7.44 -6.02
CA VAL A 447 32.89 -7.99 -6.06
C VAL A 447 32.87 -9.45 -6.49
N ALA A 448 31.99 -10.28 -5.92
CA ALA A 448 31.86 -11.69 -6.30
C ALA A 448 31.42 -11.88 -7.76
N CYS A 449 30.67 -10.92 -8.30
CA CYS A 449 30.25 -10.91 -9.69
C CYS A 449 31.27 -10.28 -10.65
N GLY A 450 32.31 -9.62 -10.15
CA GLY A 450 33.26 -8.84 -10.96
C GLY A 450 32.62 -7.60 -11.60
N LEU A 451 31.72 -6.92 -10.89
CA LEU A 451 30.95 -5.79 -11.39
C LEU A 451 31.35 -4.48 -10.69
N GLU A 452 31.68 -3.45 -11.47
CA GLU A 452 31.89 -2.09 -10.99
C GLU A 452 30.59 -1.29 -11.04
N LEU A 453 29.91 -1.15 -9.90
CA LEU A 453 28.57 -0.56 -9.82
C LEU A 453 28.53 0.93 -10.18
N ASP A 454 29.57 1.69 -9.83
CA ASP A 454 29.66 3.12 -10.13
C ASP A 454 29.64 3.40 -11.65
N GLY A 455 30.07 2.41 -12.45
CA GLY A 455 30.02 2.46 -13.90
C GLY A 455 28.60 2.59 -14.47
N TYR A 456 27.54 2.21 -13.72
CA TYR A 456 26.15 2.42 -14.14
C TYR A 456 25.65 3.84 -13.87
N LEU A 457 26.31 4.60 -12.99
CA LEU A 457 25.87 5.93 -12.55
C LEU A 457 26.49 7.09 -13.34
N ARG A 458 27.52 6.80 -14.16
CA ARG A 458 28.18 7.80 -15.02
C ARG A 458 27.23 8.39 -16.07
N ARG A 459 27.62 9.53 -16.63
CA ARG A 459 27.00 10.08 -17.84
C ARG A 459 27.16 9.10 -19.02
N ARG A 460 26.12 9.00 -19.84
CA ARG A 460 26.14 8.23 -21.09
C ARG A 460 26.23 9.17 -22.29
N ASP A 461 27.01 8.78 -23.30
CA ASP A 461 27.15 9.57 -24.53
C ASP A 461 25.87 9.52 -25.37
N ALA A 462 25.69 10.42 -26.32
CA ALA A 462 24.44 10.53 -27.09
C ALA A 462 24.15 9.30 -27.95
N ASP A 463 25.19 8.68 -28.50
CA ASP A 463 25.18 7.50 -29.37
C ASP A 463 25.37 6.19 -28.60
N GLU A 464 25.62 6.27 -27.29
CA GLU A 464 25.82 5.07 -26.46
C GLU A 464 24.54 4.21 -26.43
N PRO A 465 24.65 2.89 -26.72
CA PRO A 465 23.53 1.95 -26.62
C PRO A 465 22.94 1.89 -25.21
N LEU A 466 21.61 1.92 -25.11
CA LEU A 466 20.91 1.82 -23.83
C LEU A 466 20.34 0.40 -23.63
N PRO A 467 20.46 -0.21 -22.44
CA PRO A 467 19.93 -1.55 -22.17
C PRO A 467 18.42 -1.69 -22.46
N TRP A 468 17.65 -0.62 -22.29
CA TRP A 468 16.20 -0.57 -22.53
C TRP A 468 15.79 -0.09 -23.94
N GLN A 469 16.74 0.16 -24.85
CA GLN A 469 16.44 0.76 -26.16
C GLN A 469 15.52 -0.09 -27.05
N HIS A 470 15.56 -1.41 -26.88
CA HIS A 470 14.71 -2.35 -27.61
C HIS A 470 13.25 -2.37 -27.11
N LEU A 471 12.95 -1.62 -26.05
CA LEU A 471 11.63 -1.54 -25.40
C LEU A 471 10.96 -0.19 -25.73
N GLY A 472 10.11 -0.20 -26.75
CA GLY A 472 9.48 0.99 -27.30
C GLY A 472 8.28 1.47 -26.48
N ILE A 473 8.41 2.64 -25.87
CA ILE A 473 7.30 3.33 -25.17
C ILE A 473 6.45 4.23 -26.07
N GLY A 474 6.71 4.25 -27.38
CA GLY A 474 6.00 5.10 -28.34
C GLY A 474 6.38 6.58 -28.35
N VAL A 475 7.08 7.08 -27.33
CA VAL A 475 7.74 8.39 -27.38
C VAL A 475 8.99 8.26 -28.25
N ARG A 476 9.18 9.19 -29.19
CA ARG A 476 10.34 9.17 -30.09
C ARG A 476 11.62 9.61 -29.37
N SER A 477 12.77 9.07 -29.79
CA SER A 477 14.07 9.40 -29.20
C SER A 477 14.52 10.84 -29.46
N ASP A 478 14.18 11.39 -30.62
CA ASP A 478 14.44 12.80 -30.97
C ASP A 478 13.66 13.76 -30.05
N PHE A 479 12.44 13.42 -29.64
CA PHE A 479 11.67 14.20 -28.67
C PHE A 479 12.39 14.32 -27.32
N PHE A 480 13.07 13.28 -26.85
CA PHE A 480 13.87 13.37 -25.62
C PHE A 480 15.08 14.29 -25.77
N ALA A 481 15.75 14.24 -26.92
CA ALA A 481 16.87 15.15 -27.23
C ALA A 481 16.41 16.60 -27.33
N GLU A 482 15.25 16.86 -27.97
CA GLU A 482 14.63 18.18 -28.05
C GLU A 482 14.27 18.71 -26.65
N GLU A 483 13.62 17.90 -25.81
CA GLU A 483 13.27 18.30 -24.45
C GLU A 483 14.50 18.52 -23.57
N TYR A 484 15.55 17.72 -23.73
CA TYR A 484 16.82 17.95 -23.06
C TYR A 484 17.42 19.31 -23.43
N ALA A 485 17.50 19.61 -24.74
CA ALA A 485 18.01 20.87 -25.25
C ALA A 485 17.17 22.08 -24.78
N LYS A 486 15.84 21.95 -24.74
CA LYS A 486 14.95 22.98 -24.14
C LYS A 486 15.23 23.16 -22.65
N GLY A 487 15.48 22.07 -21.92
CA GLY A 487 15.87 22.10 -20.51
C GLY A 487 17.13 22.94 -20.28
N LEU A 488 18.16 22.77 -21.11
CA LEU A 488 19.39 23.57 -21.05
C LEU A 488 19.16 25.06 -21.34
N ARG A 489 18.16 25.39 -22.16
CA ARG A 489 17.76 26.78 -22.47
C ARG A 489 16.68 27.34 -21.52
N GLU A 490 16.27 26.58 -20.51
CA GLU A 490 15.17 26.91 -19.59
C GLU A 490 13.82 27.14 -20.28
N GLU A 491 13.64 26.57 -21.47
CA GLU A 491 12.41 26.70 -22.25
C GLU A 491 11.32 25.77 -21.70
N TYR A 492 10.12 26.33 -21.52
CA TYR A 492 8.95 25.59 -21.05
C TYR A 492 8.26 24.87 -22.21
N THR A 493 7.90 23.61 -21.98
CA THR A 493 7.08 22.82 -22.92
C THR A 493 5.63 22.79 -22.40
N PRO A 494 4.67 23.38 -23.12
CA PRO A 494 3.31 23.55 -22.64
C PRO A 494 2.49 22.25 -22.63
N ASP A 495 1.42 22.23 -21.82
CA ASP A 495 0.52 21.08 -21.67
C ASP A 495 -0.27 20.82 -22.97
N CYS A 496 -0.15 19.60 -23.50
CA CYS A 496 -0.79 19.23 -24.75
C CYS A 496 -2.32 19.15 -24.72
N ARG A 497 -2.94 19.15 -23.54
CA ARG A 497 -4.41 19.22 -23.40
C ARG A 497 -4.98 20.59 -23.73
N VAL A 498 -4.21 21.64 -23.45
CA VAL A 498 -4.69 23.03 -23.53
C VAL A 498 -4.03 23.77 -24.69
N HIS A 499 -2.75 23.49 -24.98
CA HIS A 499 -1.94 24.24 -25.93
C HIS A 499 -1.62 23.47 -27.23
N GLY A 500 -2.28 22.34 -27.46
CA GLY A 500 -2.10 21.52 -28.66
C GLY A 500 -0.96 20.50 -28.56
N CYS A 501 -0.94 19.57 -29.52
CA CYS A 501 -0.03 18.43 -29.52
C CYS A 501 1.45 18.85 -29.58
N GLN A 502 2.26 18.30 -28.68
CA GLN A 502 3.72 18.51 -28.64
C GLN A 502 4.51 17.48 -29.49
N GLN A 503 3.82 16.72 -30.34
CA GLN A 503 4.40 15.79 -31.32
C GLN A 503 5.36 14.73 -30.75
N CYS A 504 5.14 14.27 -29.52
CA CYS A 504 6.00 13.25 -28.89
C CYS A 504 5.97 11.85 -29.54
N GLY A 505 5.06 11.60 -30.49
CA GLY A 505 4.97 10.34 -31.26
C GLY A 505 3.95 9.31 -30.76
N VAL A 506 3.37 9.49 -29.57
CA VAL A 506 2.47 8.50 -28.95
C VAL A 506 1.06 8.48 -29.56
N CYS A 507 0.49 9.64 -29.84
CA CYS A 507 -0.91 9.77 -30.27
C CYS A 507 -1.02 9.73 -31.80
N ASP A 508 -1.95 8.94 -32.33
CA ASP A 508 -2.38 9.01 -33.74
C ASP A 508 -3.56 9.99 -33.94
N LEU A 509 -4.09 10.53 -32.85
CA LEU A 509 -5.24 11.45 -32.77
C LEU A 509 -6.56 10.86 -33.32
N LYS A 510 -6.59 9.55 -33.60
CA LYS A 510 -7.76 8.81 -34.09
C LYS A 510 -8.24 7.86 -32.99
N ILE A 511 -7.41 6.86 -32.68
CA ILE A 511 -7.65 5.84 -31.67
C ILE A 511 -6.94 6.24 -30.37
N LEU A 512 -5.65 6.56 -30.47
CA LEU A 512 -4.83 6.98 -29.33
C LEU A 512 -4.78 8.50 -29.28
N LYS A 513 -5.51 9.07 -28.32
CA LYS A 513 -5.57 10.50 -28.04
C LYS A 513 -5.80 10.75 -26.56
N PRO A 514 -5.50 11.97 -26.06
CA PRO A 514 -5.95 12.37 -24.72
C PRO A 514 -7.47 12.21 -24.60
N VAL A 515 -7.92 11.44 -23.62
CA VAL A 515 -9.34 11.34 -23.25
C VAL A 515 -9.53 12.16 -21.99
N VAL A 516 -10.23 13.29 -22.14
CA VAL A 516 -10.57 14.21 -21.06
C VAL A 516 -12.06 14.51 -21.12
N HIS A 517 -12.71 14.58 -19.96
CA HIS A 517 -14.13 14.87 -19.89
C HIS A 517 -14.34 16.36 -19.64
N ARG A 518 -15.31 16.95 -20.35
CA ARG A 518 -15.71 18.34 -20.07
C ARG A 518 -16.90 18.34 -19.13
N ARG A 519 -16.91 19.32 -18.23
CA ARG A 519 -18.06 19.66 -17.39
C ARG A 519 -19.32 19.78 -18.27
N LYS A 520 -20.34 18.94 -18.04
CA LYS A 520 -21.69 19.23 -18.53
C LYS A 520 -22.21 20.42 -17.71
N VAL A 521 -22.07 21.63 -18.24
CA VAL A 521 -22.66 22.82 -17.61
C VAL A 521 -24.18 22.88 -17.87
N GLU A 522 -24.72 22.04 -18.75
CA GLU A 522 -26.08 22.24 -19.32
C GLU A 522 -27.22 21.43 -18.70
N GLU A 523 -27.00 20.59 -17.67
CA GLU A 523 -28.09 19.77 -17.07
C GLU A 523 -28.21 19.91 -15.55
N VAL A 524 -27.63 20.97 -14.99
CA VAL A 524 -27.88 21.36 -13.60
C VAL A 524 -28.70 22.64 -13.66
N GLY A 525 -30.02 22.50 -13.66
CA GLY A 525 -30.92 23.64 -13.54
C GLY A 525 -30.56 24.51 -12.32
N PRO A 526 -31.06 25.76 -12.26
CA PRO A 526 -30.77 26.70 -11.17
C PRO A 526 -31.05 26.13 -9.76
N GLU A 527 -31.75 25.00 -9.64
CA GLU A 527 -31.97 24.26 -8.41
C GLU A 527 -30.73 23.53 -7.84
N ALA A 528 -29.68 23.24 -8.62
CA ALA A 528 -28.43 22.69 -8.07
C ALA A 528 -27.23 23.66 -8.09
N ALA A 529 -27.44 24.88 -8.62
CA ALA A 529 -26.71 26.07 -8.18
C ALA A 529 -27.28 26.62 -6.85
N ALA A 530 -28.56 26.33 -6.57
CA ALA A 530 -29.18 26.43 -5.25
C ALA A 530 -29.12 25.07 -4.51
N CYS A 531 -27.96 24.41 -4.51
CA CYS A 531 -27.68 23.57 -3.35
C CYS A 531 -27.70 24.54 -2.17
N GLU A 532 -28.74 24.46 -1.33
CA GLU A 532 -28.67 24.98 0.02
C GLU A 532 -27.27 24.67 0.51
N THR A 533 -26.48 25.71 0.78
CA THR A 533 -25.33 25.57 1.64
C THR A 533 -25.89 24.77 2.80
N PRO A 534 -25.46 23.52 3.06
CA PRO A 534 -25.73 22.96 4.36
C PRO A 534 -25.12 24.03 5.26
N GLN A 535 -25.96 24.71 6.04
CA GLN A 535 -25.44 25.57 7.07
C GLN A 535 -24.33 24.75 7.72
N PRO A 536 -23.11 25.29 7.91
CA PRO A 536 -22.15 24.59 8.74
C PRO A 536 -22.97 24.22 9.96
N GLU A 537 -23.19 22.92 10.21
CA GLU A 537 -23.85 22.52 11.45
C GLU A 537 -23.07 23.28 12.50
N ALA A 538 -23.75 24.24 13.11
CA ALA A 538 -23.18 25.07 14.14
C ALA A 538 -22.52 24.08 15.10
N SER A 539 -21.32 24.42 15.58
CA SER A 539 -20.65 23.73 16.70
C SER A 539 -21.68 22.98 17.52
N PRO A 540 -21.64 21.63 17.57
CA PRO A 540 -22.80 20.79 17.80
C PRO A 540 -23.70 21.44 18.82
N ALA A 541 -24.86 21.92 18.35
CA ALA A 541 -25.89 22.49 19.19
C ALA A 541 -26.07 21.56 20.39
N LYS A 542 -26.15 22.14 21.59
CA LYS A 542 -26.41 21.42 22.83
C LYS A 542 -27.51 20.37 22.63
N GLN A 543 -27.08 19.10 22.62
CA GLN A 543 -27.83 17.87 22.88
C GLN A 543 -29.29 17.83 22.37
N ALA A 544 -29.49 17.43 21.12
CA ALA A 544 -30.57 16.48 20.86
C ALA A 544 -30.09 15.11 21.37
N VAL A 545 -30.78 14.54 22.36
CA VAL A 545 -30.49 13.19 22.88
C VAL A 545 -30.70 12.22 21.73
N ARG A 546 -29.60 11.74 21.11
CA ARG A 546 -29.69 10.65 20.15
C ARG A 546 -30.12 9.39 20.92
N PRO A 547 -31.15 8.66 20.46
CA PRO A 547 -31.54 7.43 21.12
C PRO A 547 -30.39 6.42 21.09
N HIS A 548 -30.28 5.64 22.15
CA HIS A 548 -29.21 4.68 22.39
C HIS A 548 -29.83 3.29 22.57
N PHE A 549 -29.61 2.42 21.59
CA PHE A 549 -29.99 1.02 21.65
C PHE A 549 -28.72 0.18 21.69
N VAL A 550 -28.31 -0.22 22.89
CA VAL A 550 -27.09 -1.02 23.07
C VAL A 550 -27.43 -2.50 22.95
N TYR A 551 -26.83 -3.17 21.97
CA TYR A 551 -26.99 -4.61 21.78
C TYR A 551 -25.70 -5.35 22.16
N LYS A 552 -25.84 -6.47 22.87
CA LYS A 552 -24.75 -7.42 23.13
C LYS A 552 -24.79 -8.50 22.07
N LEU A 553 -23.72 -8.57 21.27
CA LEU A 553 -23.50 -9.63 20.29
C LEU A 553 -22.50 -10.62 20.85
N THR A 554 -22.94 -11.85 21.08
CA THR A 554 -22.05 -12.97 21.47
C THR A 554 -21.51 -13.61 20.20
N TYR A 555 -20.21 -13.88 20.14
CA TYR A 555 -19.58 -14.48 18.98
C TYR A 555 -18.47 -15.48 19.34
N SER A 556 -18.24 -16.42 18.44
CA SER A 556 -17.11 -17.33 18.46
C SER A 556 -15.98 -16.83 17.53
N ARG A 557 -14.75 -17.17 17.91
CA ARG A 557 -13.50 -16.93 17.17
C ARG A 557 -12.71 -18.23 17.10
N LEU A 558 -12.79 -18.91 15.96
CA LEU A 558 -12.23 -20.23 15.72
C LEU A 558 -11.32 -20.25 14.48
N GLY A 559 -10.54 -21.32 14.31
CA GLY A 559 -9.74 -21.53 13.10
C GLY A 559 -8.68 -20.44 12.90
N ASN A 560 -8.57 -19.90 11.68
CA ASN A 560 -7.57 -18.87 11.38
C ASN A 560 -7.89 -17.51 12.02
N ALA A 561 -9.15 -17.24 12.39
CA ALA A 561 -9.54 -15.98 13.05
C ALA A 561 -8.86 -15.78 14.41
N ARG A 562 -8.34 -16.85 15.05
CA ARG A 562 -7.54 -16.75 16.28
C ARG A 562 -6.20 -16.03 16.09
N LEU A 563 -5.74 -15.89 14.85
CA LEU A 563 -4.52 -15.17 14.47
C LEU A 563 -4.78 -13.67 14.26
N LEU A 564 -6.02 -13.21 14.42
CA LEU A 564 -6.34 -11.79 14.45
C LEU A 564 -6.04 -11.23 15.84
N SER A 565 -5.21 -10.20 15.88
CA SER A 565 -5.03 -9.36 17.05
C SER A 565 -6.32 -8.60 17.37
N HIS A 566 -6.39 -8.02 18.57
CA HIS A 566 -7.56 -7.27 18.99
C HIS A 566 -7.89 -6.10 18.04
N LEU A 567 -6.87 -5.33 17.63
CA LEU A 567 -7.06 -4.18 16.73
C LEU A 567 -7.61 -4.59 15.35
N GLU A 568 -7.18 -5.74 14.84
CA GLU A 568 -7.67 -6.29 13.57
C GLU A 568 -9.12 -6.77 13.72
N LEU A 569 -9.47 -7.35 14.86
CA LEU A 569 -10.84 -7.77 15.16
C LEU A 569 -11.80 -6.58 15.18
N LEU A 570 -11.40 -5.46 15.81
CA LEU A 570 -12.18 -4.21 15.80
C LEU A 570 -12.51 -3.79 14.36
N GLN A 571 -11.49 -3.78 13.51
CA GLN A 571 -11.62 -3.37 12.12
C GLN A 571 -12.51 -4.32 11.30
N VAL A 572 -12.38 -5.63 11.49
CA VAL A 572 -13.25 -6.62 10.83
C VAL A 572 -14.71 -6.37 11.18
N PHE A 573 -15.03 -6.15 12.45
CA PHE A 573 -16.39 -5.85 12.89
C PHE A 573 -16.89 -4.50 12.36
N PHE A 574 -16.07 -3.44 12.36
CA PHE A 574 -16.46 -2.15 11.78
C PHE A 574 -16.86 -2.25 10.32
N ARG A 575 -16.08 -2.99 9.52
CA ARG A 575 -16.41 -3.24 8.12
C ARG A 575 -17.68 -4.07 7.99
N ALA A 576 -17.84 -5.09 8.82
CA ALA A 576 -19.02 -5.94 8.79
C ALA A 576 -20.29 -5.15 9.19
N PHE A 577 -20.21 -4.24 10.17
CA PHE A 577 -21.30 -3.35 10.54
C PHE A 577 -21.64 -2.34 9.43
N SER A 578 -20.62 -1.81 8.76
CA SER A 578 -20.78 -0.93 7.60
C SER A 578 -21.50 -1.65 6.45
N ARG A 579 -21.06 -2.87 6.08
CA ARG A 579 -21.74 -3.68 5.05
C ARG A 579 -23.15 -4.12 5.43
N ALA A 580 -23.38 -4.37 6.71
CA ALA A 580 -24.71 -4.64 7.26
C ALA A 580 -25.61 -3.39 7.34
N LYS A 581 -25.08 -2.20 7.01
CA LYS A 581 -25.78 -0.91 7.04
C LYS A 581 -26.40 -0.60 8.40
N LEU A 582 -25.67 -0.88 9.47
CA LEU A 582 -26.12 -0.58 10.83
C LEU A 582 -26.09 0.93 11.10
N SER A 583 -27.15 1.44 11.71
CA SER A 583 -27.26 2.83 12.18
C SER A 583 -26.44 3.02 13.47
N LEU A 584 -25.10 3.01 13.37
CA LEU A 584 -24.18 3.09 14.50
C LEU A 584 -24.16 4.50 15.12
N ASN A 585 -24.09 4.58 16.45
CA ASN A 585 -23.68 5.80 17.13
C ASN A 585 -22.15 5.93 17.09
N PHE A 586 -21.63 7.15 16.93
CA PHE A 586 -20.19 7.41 16.83
C PHE A 586 -19.66 8.27 18.00
N SER A 587 -18.36 8.14 18.29
CA SER A 587 -17.65 8.96 19.27
C SER A 587 -17.58 10.43 18.86
N GLN A 588 -17.50 11.33 19.84
CA GLN A 588 -17.31 12.76 19.61
C GLN A 588 -15.82 13.06 19.43
N GLY A 589 -15.43 13.72 18.33
CA GLY A 589 -14.04 14.11 18.08
C GLY A 589 -13.68 14.23 16.60
N PHE A 590 -12.41 14.53 16.32
CA PHE A 590 -11.91 14.70 14.94
C PHE A 590 -11.92 13.42 14.10
N ASN A 591 -11.98 12.24 14.74
CA ASN A 591 -12.15 10.94 14.09
C ASN A 591 -13.30 10.20 14.81
N PRO A 592 -14.55 10.38 14.37
CA PRO A 592 -15.67 9.62 14.90
C PRO A 592 -15.45 8.13 14.63
N THR A 593 -15.45 7.33 15.68
CA THR A 593 -15.37 5.86 15.61
C THR A 593 -16.67 5.26 16.10
N PRO A 594 -17.11 4.10 15.59
CA PRO A 594 -18.29 3.44 16.11
C PRO A 594 -18.20 3.23 17.62
N LYS A 595 -19.25 3.57 18.35
CA LYS A 595 -19.36 3.32 19.79
C LYS A 595 -19.59 1.83 20.02
N VAL A 596 -18.48 1.11 20.16
CA VAL A 596 -18.49 -0.31 20.50
C VAL A 596 -17.58 -0.59 21.69
N SER A 597 -17.90 -1.63 22.44
CA SER A 597 -17.06 -2.12 23.54
C SER A 597 -16.92 -3.62 23.43
N PHE A 598 -15.70 -4.11 23.28
CA PHE A 598 -15.39 -5.53 23.17
C PHE A 598 -15.14 -6.16 24.55
N SER A 599 -15.32 -7.48 24.63
CA SER A 599 -14.77 -8.29 25.71
C SER A 599 -13.24 -8.11 25.85
N PRO A 600 -12.66 -8.40 27.03
CA PRO A 600 -11.22 -8.32 27.23
C PRO A 600 -10.43 -9.07 26.15
N ALA A 601 -9.37 -8.43 25.64
CA ALA A 601 -8.58 -8.98 24.55
C ALA A 601 -7.93 -10.32 24.92
N LEU A 602 -8.11 -11.32 24.06
CA LEU A 602 -7.46 -12.62 24.18
C LEU A 602 -6.01 -12.59 23.68
N PRO A 603 -5.12 -13.44 24.22
CA PRO A 603 -3.82 -13.71 23.62
C PRO A 603 -3.96 -14.15 22.14
N LEU A 604 -2.98 -13.77 21.33
CA LEU A 604 -2.88 -14.19 19.93
C LEU A 604 -2.76 -15.73 19.86
N GLY A 605 -3.53 -16.36 18.98
CA GLY A 605 -3.56 -17.82 18.83
C GLY A 605 -4.64 -18.54 19.65
N THR A 606 -5.33 -17.85 20.57
CA THR A 606 -6.41 -18.41 21.40
C THR A 606 -7.75 -18.42 20.66
N GLU A 607 -8.43 -19.56 20.64
CA GLU A 607 -9.81 -19.69 20.16
C GLU A 607 -10.81 -19.36 21.26
N SER A 608 -12.03 -18.99 20.90
CA SER A 608 -13.09 -18.67 21.87
C SER A 608 -14.48 -18.98 21.33
N LEU A 609 -15.36 -19.47 22.20
CA LEU A 609 -16.80 -19.64 21.94
C LEU A 609 -17.66 -18.54 22.60
N ALA A 610 -17.05 -17.73 23.46
CA ALA A 610 -17.75 -16.84 24.38
C ALA A 610 -17.11 -15.44 24.42
N GLU A 611 -16.87 -14.86 23.25
CA GLU A 611 -16.59 -13.43 23.14
C GLU A 611 -17.88 -12.63 23.00
N PHE A 612 -17.82 -11.34 23.32
CA PHE A 612 -18.93 -10.45 23.04
C PHE A 612 -18.47 -9.06 22.61
N VAL A 613 -19.35 -8.37 21.89
CA VAL A 613 -19.21 -6.95 21.58
C VAL A 613 -20.52 -6.25 21.89
N LEU A 614 -20.43 -5.14 22.59
CA LEU A 614 -21.53 -4.21 22.81
C LEU A 614 -21.51 -3.18 21.67
N VAL A 615 -22.63 -3.01 20.98
CA VAL A 615 -22.77 -2.10 19.85
C VAL A 615 -23.89 -1.11 20.17
N ASP A 616 -23.60 0.18 20.11
CA ASP A 616 -24.54 1.28 20.35
C ASP A 616 -25.14 1.76 19.02
N LEU A 617 -26.45 1.58 18.85
CA LEU A 617 -27.20 1.96 17.65
C LEU A 617 -28.10 3.18 17.91
N SER A 618 -28.28 4.01 16.88
CA SER A 618 -29.24 5.13 16.90
C SER A 618 -30.67 4.69 16.61
N GLU A 619 -30.87 3.48 16.09
CA GLU A 619 -32.18 2.91 15.79
C GLU A 619 -32.24 1.47 16.31
N PRO A 620 -33.41 1.00 16.78
CA PRO A 620 -33.54 -0.38 17.24
C PRO A 620 -33.46 -1.33 16.05
N LEU A 621 -32.92 -2.54 16.28
CA LEU A 621 -32.97 -3.61 15.29
C LEU A 621 -34.41 -4.05 15.08
N ALA A 622 -34.88 -4.00 13.83
CA ALA A 622 -36.27 -4.34 13.49
C ALA A 622 -36.60 -5.83 13.72
N ASP A 623 -35.65 -6.73 13.47
CA ASP A 623 -35.78 -8.17 13.68
C ASP A 623 -34.45 -8.78 14.16
N LEU A 624 -34.43 -9.25 15.41
CA LEU A 624 -33.28 -9.93 15.98
C LEU A 624 -33.05 -11.33 15.36
N GLY A 625 -34.10 -12.01 14.92
CA GLY A 625 -34.02 -13.34 14.33
C GLY A 625 -33.33 -13.33 12.97
N GLY A 626 -33.68 -12.37 12.11
CA GLY A 626 -33.02 -12.15 10.82
C GLY A 626 -31.66 -11.44 10.91
N PHE A 627 -31.39 -10.70 12.00
CA PHE A 627 -30.14 -9.95 12.17
C PHE A 627 -28.91 -10.87 12.26
N VAL A 628 -28.94 -11.91 13.08
CA VAL A 628 -27.76 -12.78 13.29
C VAL A 628 -27.30 -13.45 11.99
N PRO A 629 -28.17 -14.11 11.19
CA PRO A 629 -27.80 -14.63 9.88
C PRO A 629 -27.28 -13.55 8.92
N ALA A 630 -27.90 -12.37 8.91
CA ALA A 630 -27.46 -11.26 8.07
C ALA A 630 -26.05 -10.78 8.44
N MET A 631 -25.76 -10.66 9.74
CA MET A 631 -24.46 -10.27 10.27
C MET A 631 -23.38 -11.31 9.96
N ASN A 632 -23.69 -12.60 10.11
CA ASN A 632 -22.75 -13.68 9.82
C ASN A 632 -22.35 -13.76 8.35
N ARG A 633 -23.23 -13.36 7.41
CA ARG A 633 -22.86 -13.21 5.99
C ARG A 633 -21.82 -12.12 5.74
N GLN A 634 -21.65 -11.20 6.69
CA GLN A 634 -20.67 -10.12 6.60
C GLN A 634 -19.37 -10.44 7.35
N LEU A 635 -19.27 -11.56 8.06
CA LEU A 635 -18.07 -11.91 8.81
C LEU A 635 -17.18 -12.89 8.03
N PRO A 636 -15.84 -12.81 8.17
CA PRO A 636 -14.95 -13.78 7.56
C PRO A 636 -15.08 -15.14 8.26
N GLU A 637 -14.57 -16.17 7.58
CA GLU A 637 -14.50 -17.53 8.14
C GLU A 637 -13.83 -17.55 9.52
N GLY A 638 -14.40 -18.32 10.44
CA GLY A 638 -13.93 -18.45 11.82
C GLY A 638 -14.49 -17.40 12.79
N LEU A 639 -15.22 -16.39 12.32
CA LEU A 639 -15.99 -15.47 13.18
C LEU A 639 -17.49 -15.68 12.99
N VAL A 640 -18.19 -16.06 14.06
CA VAL A 640 -19.64 -16.33 14.00
C VAL A 640 -20.32 -15.69 15.20
N VAL A 641 -21.21 -14.73 14.93
CA VAL A 641 -22.16 -14.23 15.93
C VAL A 641 -23.20 -15.32 16.19
N THR A 642 -23.29 -15.75 17.44
CA THR A 642 -24.21 -16.80 17.89
C THR A 642 -25.50 -16.23 18.47
N GLN A 643 -25.45 -15.02 19.03
CA GLN A 643 -26.59 -14.40 19.70
C GLN A 643 -26.51 -12.87 19.63
N ALA A 644 -27.66 -12.22 19.50
CA ALA A 644 -27.82 -10.79 19.67
C ALA A 644 -28.97 -10.51 20.66
N VAL A 645 -28.70 -9.75 21.72
CA VAL A 645 -29.71 -9.36 22.71
C VAL A 645 -29.59 -7.88 23.03
N LEU A 646 -30.71 -7.23 23.37
CA LEU A 646 -30.66 -5.88 23.93
C LEU A 646 -29.91 -5.94 25.27
N ALA A 647 -28.88 -5.13 25.43
CA ALA A 647 -28.04 -5.15 26.62
C ALA A 647 -28.81 -4.58 27.83
N GLY A 648 -28.87 -5.34 28.92
CA GLY A 648 -29.33 -4.86 30.22
C GLY A 648 -28.26 -4.03 30.95
N LYS A 649 -28.61 -3.47 32.13
CA LYS A 649 -27.64 -2.90 33.07
C LYS A 649 -26.89 -4.03 33.79
N GLU A 650 -25.95 -4.70 33.17
CA GLU A 650 -25.19 -5.78 33.83
C GLU A 650 -23.72 -5.44 34.15
N HIS A 651 -23.52 -5.33 35.47
CA HIS A 651 -22.40 -5.46 36.39
C HIS A 651 -20.96 -5.60 35.87
N ALA A 652 -20.16 -4.57 36.17
CA ALA A 652 -18.72 -4.67 36.36
C ALA A 652 -18.43 -5.49 37.63
N GLY A 653 -18.18 -6.79 37.49
CA GLY A 653 -17.87 -7.71 38.59
C GLY A 653 -16.71 -8.66 38.27
N THR A 654 -16.36 -9.52 39.23
CA THR A 654 -15.43 -10.63 39.02
C THR A 654 -16.05 -11.63 38.04
N MET A 655 -15.27 -12.08 37.06
CA MET A 655 -15.70 -13.08 36.08
C MET A 655 -14.93 -14.39 36.31
N VAL A 656 -15.57 -15.53 36.13
CA VAL A 656 -14.89 -16.83 35.94
C VAL A 656 -14.81 -17.12 34.46
N THR A 657 -13.60 -17.38 33.95
CA THR A 657 -13.39 -17.75 32.55
C THR A 657 -12.81 -19.15 32.47
N THR A 658 -13.47 -20.02 31.72
CA THR A 658 -13.09 -21.42 31.54
C THR A 658 -12.38 -21.61 30.20
N TYR A 659 -11.23 -22.27 30.23
CA TYR A 659 -10.41 -22.59 29.07
C TYR A 659 -10.19 -24.09 28.96
N HIS A 660 -10.31 -24.63 27.75
CA HIS A 660 -9.83 -25.96 27.39
C HIS A 660 -8.50 -25.85 26.67
N ILE A 661 -7.49 -26.52 27.19
CA ILE A 661 -6.13 -26.50 26.66
C ILE A 661 -5.79 -27.90 26.17
N ARG A 662 -5.51 -28.02 24.86
CA ARG A 662 -4.97 -29.25 24.28
C ARG A 662 -3.44 -29.20 24.34
N LEU A 663 -2.88 -30.07 25.16
CA LEU A 663 -1.45 -30.28 25.34
C LEU A 663 -0.99 -31.53 24.58
N GLN A 664 0.31 -31.68 24.34
CA GLN A 664 0.84 -32.93 23.77
C GLN A 664 0.93 -34.00 24.86
N THR A 665 1.35 -33.59 26.05
CA THR A 665 1.43 -34.40 27.25
C THR A 665 0.42 -33.89 28.27
N LEU A 666 -0.55 -34.73 28.64
CA LEU A 666 -1.53 -34.39 29.66
C LEU A 666 -0.99 -34.73 31.06
N PRO A 667 -1.18 -33.85 32.05
CA PRO A 667 -0.87 -34.17 33.45
C PRO A 667 -1.81 -35.27 33.97
N ALA A 668 -1.33 -36.08 34.91
CA ALA A 668 -2.16 -37.09 35.56
C ALA A 668 -3.16 -36.43 36.53
N GLN A 669 -4.34 -37.04 36.74
CA GLN A 669 -5.35 -36.50 37.67
C GLN A 669 -4.77 -36.23 39.07
N ALA A 670 -3.94 -37.15 39.59
CA ALA A 670 -3.27 -37.00 40.89
C ALA A 670 -2.29 -35.81 40.98
N GLU A 671 -1.83 -35.27 39.85
CA GLU A 671 -1.01 -34.06 39.79
C GLU A 671 -1.88 -32.79 39.87
N LEU A 672 -3.04 -32.81 39.20
CA LEU A 672 -4.03 -31.73 39.28
C LEU A 672 -4.57 -31.55 40.70
N ASP A 673 -4.91 -32.66 41.35
CA ASP A 673 -5.39 -32.67 42.74
C ASP A 673 -4.32 -32.10 43.69
N ARG A 674 -3.05 -32.46 43.47
CA ARG A 674 -1.90 -31.92 44.23
C ARG A 674 -1.74 -30.42 44.04
N VAL A 675 -1.91 -29.90 42.83
CA VAL A 675 -1.83 -28.45 42.55
C VAL A 675 -2.97 -27.69 43.22
N MET A 676 -4.21 -28.20 43.15
CA MET A 676 -5.38 -27.56 43.74
C MET A 676 -5.36 -27.52 45.27
N ALA A 677 -4.66 -28.48 45.90
CA ALA A 677 -4.47 -28.55 47.35
C ALA A 677 -3.40 -27.59 47.91
N GLN A 678 -2.58 -26.96 47.07
CA GLN A 678 -1.55 -26.00 47.54
C GLN A 678 -2.19 -24.66 47.91
N GLU A 679 -1.72 -24.05 49.01
CA GLU A 679 -2.19 -22.75 49.50
C GLU A 679 -1.61 -21.56 48.70
N ALA A 680 -0.42 -21.73 48.11
CA ALA A 680 0.25 -20.71 47.30
C ALA A 680 0.97 -21.35 46.11
N LEU A 681 0.89 -20.69 44.94
CA LEU A 681 1.51 -21.12 43.68
C LEU A 681 2.36 -19.97 43.10
N PRO A 682 3.52 -19.66 43.70
CA PRO A 682 4.38 -18.58 43.25
C PRO A 682 5.07 -18.93 41.94
N VAL A 683 4.86 -18.11 40.90
CA VAL A 683 5.53 -18.23 39.60
C VAL A 683 6.23 -16.93 39.23
N VAL A 684 7.33 -17.04 38.48
CA VAL A 684 8.03 -15.89 37.90
C VAL A 684 7.55 -15.69 36.47
N VAL A 685 6.91 -14.55 36.21
CA VAL A 685 6.40 -14.15 34.89
C VAL A 685 7.23 -13.00 34.31
N LEU A 686 7.45 -13.02 33.00
CA LEU A 686 8.11 -11.93 32.28
C LEU A 686 7.05 -10.97 31.73
N ARG A 687 7.05 -9.73 32.21
CA ARG A 687 6.15 -8.68 31.72
C ARG A 687 6.92 -7.43 31.37
N LYS A 688 6.77 -6.97 30.12
CA LYS A 688 7.50 -5.80 29.59
C LYS A 688 9.03 -5.91 29.79
N GLY A 689 9.58 -7.13 29.65
CA GLY A 689 11.00 -7.41 29.85
C GLY A 689 11.46 -7.55 31.31
N GLN A 690 10.58 -7.36 32.30
CA GLN A 690 10.91 -7.50 33.72
C GLN A 690 10.34 -8.79 34.32
N LYS A 691 11.11 -9.46 35.17
CA LYS A 691 10.66 -10.61 35.97
C LYS A 691 9.79 -10.10 37.14
N ARG A 692 8.58 -10.63 37.28
CA ARG A 692 7.69 -10.38 38.43
C ARG A 692 7.28 -11.70 39.04
N GLN A 693 7.22 -11.77 40.36
CA GLN A 693 6.56 -12.87 41.06
C GLN A 693 5.05 -12.65 41.04
N LEU A 694 4.29 -13.70 40.74
CA LEU A 694 2.83 -13.74 40.74
C LEU A 694 2.41 -15.03 41.42
N ASP A 695 1.48 -14.96 42.37
CA ASP A 695 0.83 -16.15 42.91
C ASP A 695 -0.38 -16.51 42.04
N LEU A 696 -0.41 -17.72 41.49
CA LEU A 696 -1.50 -18.18 40.63
C LEU A 696 -2.69 -18.74 41.41
N ARG A 697 -2.52 -19.13 42.68
CA ARG A 697 -3.58 -19.81 43.43
C ARG A 697 -4.84 -18.97 43.60
N PRO A 698 -4.78 -17.65 43.90
CA PRO A 698 -5.97 -16.79 43.98
C PRO A 698 -6.67 -16.59 42.63
N LEU A 699 -5.96 -16.81 41.52
CA LEU A 699 -6.50 -16.69 40.17
C LEU A 699 -7.12 -18.01 39.69
N LEU A 700 -6.79 -19.15 40.28
CA LEU A 700 -7.22 -20.48 39.84
C LEU A 700 -8.52 -20.90 40.57
N HIS A 701 -9.63 -20.92 39.84
CA HIS A 701 -10.93 -21.37 40.32
C HIS A 701 -11.09 -22.89 40.23
N GLY A 702 -10.64 -23.49 39.12
CA GLY A 702 -10.81 -24.91 38.87
C GLY A 702 -9.78 -25.45 37.89
N LEU A 703 -9.46 -26.74 38.04
CA LEU A 703 -8.45 -27.44 37.25
C LEU A 703 -8.83 -28.92 37.16
N ARG A 704 -9.14 -29.44 35.96
CA ARG A 704 -9.52 -30.85 35.74
C ARG A 704 -9.24 -31.34 34.32
N LEU A 705 -9.25 -32.65 34.10
CA LEU A 705 -9.25 -33.23 32.75
C LEU A 705 -10.68 -33.36 32.22
N THR A 706 -10.91 -33.00 30.96
CA THR A 706 -12.17 -33.26 30.26
C THR A 706 -12.22 -34.69 29.74
N PRO A 707 -13.42 -35.26 29.51
CA PRO A 707 -13.58 -36.59 28.91
C PRO A 707 -12.87 -36.75 27.55
N GLU A 708 -12.71 -35.66 26.81
CA GLU A 708 -12.06 -35.60 25.50
C GLU A 708 -10.52 -35.48 25.58
N GLY A 709 -9.94 -35.60 26.78
CA GLY A 709 -8.49 -35.53 26.98
C GLY A 709 -7.94 -34.11 26.81
N GLN A 710 -8.63 -33.11 27.37
CA GLN A 710 -8.14 -31.73 27.41
C GLN A 710 -7.99 -31.27 28.85
N LEU A 711 -7.07 -30.33 29.08
CA LEU A 711 -6.95 -29.69 30.39
C LEU A 711 -7.95 -28.54 30.47
N GLU A 712 -8.93 -28.65 31.37
CA GLU A 712 -9.82 -27.55 31.71
C GLU A 712 -9.22 -26.71 32.84
N VAL A 713 -9.09 -25.42 32.59
CA VAL A 713 -8.58 -24.42 33.53
C VAL A 713 -9.61 -23.31 33.67
N SER A 714 -10.13 -23.11 34.86
CA SER A 714 -11.05 -22.01 35.18
C SER A 714 -10.31 -20.97 36.02
N VAL A 715 -10.31 -19.72 35.56
CA VAL A 715 -9.59 -18.62 36.21
C VAL A 715 -10.51 -17.46 36.55
N PHE A 716 -10.25 -16.83 37.69
CA PHE A 716 -10.86 -15.57 38.07
C PHE A 716 -10.19 -14.41 37.33
N SER A 717 -11.01 -13.48 36.84
CA SER A 717 -10.55 -12.20 36.30
C SER A 717 -11.37 -11.07 36.91
N ALA A 718 -10.68 -10.15 37.60
CA ALA A 718 -11.28 -8.95 38.17
C ALA A 718 -10.76 -7.68 37.45
N PRO A 719 -11.57 -6.62 37.32
CA PRO A 719 -11.14 -5.35 36.75
C PRO A 719 -9.90 -4.79 37.47
N GLY A 720 -8.87 -4.41 36.71
CA GLY A 720 -7.64 -3.82 37.26
C GLY A 720 -6.64 -4.81 37.86
N GLN A 721 -6.99 -6.10 38.01
CA GLN A 721 -6.04 -7.13 38.39
C GLN A 721 -5.41 -7.81 37.17
N PRO A 722 -4.11 -8.11 37.20
CA PRO A 722 -3.47 -8.80 36.11
C PRO A 722 -3.89 -10.27 36.04
N GLY A 723 -4.71 -10.63 35.05
CA GLY A 723 -5.03 -12.02 34.76
C GLY A 723 -3.79 -12.86 34.41
N GLY A 724 -3.82 -14.15 34.76
CA GLY A 724 -2.85 -15.14 34.30
C GLY A 724 -3.22 -15.64 32.89
N LYS A 725 -2.26 -15.68 31.97
CA LYS A 725 -2.51 -16.26 30.64
C LYS A 725 -2.67 -17.78 30.77
N PRO A 726 -3.69 -18.42 30.19
CA PRO A 726 -3.97 -19.85 30.42
C PRO A 726 -2.79 -20.78 30.09
N VAL A 727 -2.09 -20.55 28.97
CA VAL A 727 -0.89 -21.32 28.59
C VAL A 727 0.26 -21.09 29.55
N GLU A 728 0.44 -19.85 30.02
CA GLU A 728 1.50 -19.51 30.97
C GLU A 728 1.24 -20.18 32.32
N VAL A 729 -0.02 -20.19 32.76
CA VAL A 729 -0.48 -20.94 33.95
C VAL A 729 -0.19 -22.42 33.77
N ALA A 730 -0.66 -23.06 32.69
CA ALA A 730 -0.44 -24.49 32.45
C ALA A 730 1.05 -24.84 32.31
N SER A 731 1.83 -24.07 31.55
CA SER A 731 3.27 -24.31 31.36
C SER A 731 4.05 -24.21 32.67
N LYS A 732 3.69 -23.27 33.55
CA LYS A 732 4.36 -23.11 34.85
C LYS A 732 3.92 -24.16 35.87
N LEU A 733 2.65 -24.57 35.86
CA LEU A 733 2.14 -25.59 36.79
C LEU A 733 2.69 -26.98 36.50
N PHE A 734 2.84 -27.35 35.22
CA PHE A 734 3.26 -28.70 34.82
C PHE A 734 4.67 -28.76 34.22
N GLY A 735 5.43 -27.66 34.28
CA GLY A 735 6.80 -27.61 33.76
C GLY A 735 6.91 -27.88 32.25
N LEU A 736 5.88 -27.52 31.47
CA LEU A 736 5.84 -27.84 30.04
C LEU A 736 7.00 -27.16 29.29
N PRO A 737 7.71 -27.87 28.40
CA PRO A 737 8.69 -27.28 27.51
C PRO A 737 8.10 -26.10 26.72
N GLU A 738 8.91 -25.06 26.47
CA GLU A 738 8.43 -23.85 25.79
C GLU A 738 7.85 -24.13 24.39
N GLU A 739 8.43 -25.06 23.65
CA GLU A 739 7.92 -25.52 22.34
C GLU A 739 6.53 -26.15 22.45
N GLU A 740 6.29 -26.95 23.49
CA GLU A 740 4.98 -27.57 23.71
C GLU A 740 3.93 -26.51 24.07
N ALA A 741 4.29 -25.59 24.97
CA ALA A 741 3.43 -24.46 25.34
C ALA A 741 3.05 -23.59 24.13
N ARG A 742 3.99 -23.36 23.19
CA ARG A 742 3.73 -22.62 21.94
C ARG A 742 2.81 -23.37 20.97
N ARG A 743 2.84 -24.71 20.99
CA ARG A 743 1.99 -25.57 20.14
C ARG A 743 0.60 -25.81 20.72
N ALA A 744 0.43 -25.61 22.03
CA ALA A 744 -0.83 -25.78 22.73
C ALA A 744 -1.97 -25.01 22.03
N ARG A 745 -3.13 -25.67 21.90
CA ARG A 745 -4.36 -25.03 21.42
C ARG A 745 -5.20 -24.69 22.63
N VAL A 746 -5.55 -23.40 22.75
CA VAL A 746 -6.40 -22.90 23.84
C VAL A 746 -7.72 -22.49 23.26
N LEU A 747 -8.80 -23.00 23.85
CA LEU A 747 -10.17 -22.64 23.56
C LEU A 747 -10.81 -22.06 24.82
N LYS A 748 -11.22 -20.79 24.77
CA LYS A 748 -12.08 -20.22 25.81
C LYS A 748 -13.51 -20.70 25.57
N VAL A 749 -14.08 -21.39 26.56
CA VAL A 749 -15.39 -22.04 26.44
C VAL A 749 -16.50 -21.14 26.97
N SER A 750 -16.28 -20.52 28.14
CA SER A 750 -17.26 -19.64 28.78
C SER A 750 -16.57 -18.50 29.53
N SER A 751 -17.33 -17.44 29.79
CA SER A 751 -16.93 -16.33 30.67
C SER A 751 -18.18 -15.79 31.33
N GLU A 752 -18.32 -16.07 32.61
CA GLU A 752 -19.56 -15.83 33.36
C GLU A 752 -19.28 -14.96 34.60
N PRO A 753 -20.21 -14.08 34.98
CA PRO A 753 -20.07 -13.32 36.22
C PRO A 753 -20.04 -14.26 37.41
N TYR A 754 -19.09 -14.05 38.31
CA TYR A 754 -19.01 -14.74 39.59
C TYR A 754 -19.85 -14.00 40.63
N PHE A 755 -21.05 -14.49 40.88
CA PHE A 755 -21.81 -14.13 42.06
C PHE A 755 -21.41 -15.15 43.12
N GLY A 756 -20.53 -14.78 44.04
CA GLY A 756 -20.01 -15.73 45.03
C GLY A 756 -21.13 -16.53 45.69
N SER A 757 -20.92 -17.82 45.91
CA SER A 757 -21.72 -18.55 46.88
C SER A 757 -21.51 -17.87 48.24
N GLU A 758 -22.60 -17.51 48.91
CA GLU A 758 -22.56 -17.29 50.36
C GLU A 758 -21.91 -18.53 51.00
N HIS A 759 -20.65 -18.39 51.39
CA HIS A 759 -19.96 -19.29 52.29
C HIS A 759 -19.31 -18.44 53.38
#